data_AF-A0A838RR48-F1
#
_entry.id   AF-A0A838RR48-F1
#
_cell.length_a   1.000
_cell.length_b   1.000
_cell.length_c   1.000
_cell.angle_alpha   90.00
_cell.angle_beta   90.00
_cell.angle_gamma   90.00
#
_symmetry.space_group_name_H-M   'P 1'
#
loop_
_entity.id
_entity.type
_entity.pdbx_description
1 polymer ?
#
loop_
_entity_poly.entity_id
_entity_poly.type
_entity_poly.pdbx_seq_one_letter_code
_entity_poly.pdbx_strand_id
1 'polypeptide(L)'
;MDNHPARLFPHSLEHLHQLYQTLSTYAPSEVLQRELRADAPPTYEQRDASLLFADVSGFTALSERLAGVGREGAEQVTDAINQYFSAMLEILSEYDGSVLKFGGDALVVAFYQTEHARQATSAALTLQQRMGQWQAKISLGKVPLRLGIGLGSGELLILRLGNRQRREIVLLGTAAEEIAHAEELAAAGEIVVGPTTLSALPPTWVQRQEEAMGWVEPTMSPMPPSARKTRVLPPLSPHLAEVEAQVETLATYLPEGLLERLLLDPSAQLEGEHRMVTVLFVNVVNLPAYPPTDDGRAAILAILQDYFVTMQAIISRFGGAVNKIDVAHEGYKLMALFGAPIAHEDDAVRAVQAALAMQGAIPELNQRASEQLRASVSLDQCIGLNSGIVFAGNVGTNARREYSVMGDHVNLAARIMGQAEPGSILISAETKYFLPATTPLTAVPPVRVKGKLKPVPLFLVGHWDMLRPLAVQQRAPFVGRSKELALMNEALGRAAGGHGQALYLHGEAGIGKSRLSIELLPGTDAFLLLEGRSLAYGFNIPYHPWRPILHTLLAIDINTPPDLQAQAAHEGLARLLPDQLHLFPLLGPILGFDIPHTPTTAQLSPELRQQRLLAVVSDLFQARAAQQPLLLIMDDVQWLDDVSASLLAFIIRQIGETAILVLILGRLHPKEQLVGQGSDLPTLPFFAMLEIQELSRNEGLALAQELLSHRGLSESEQQLILERAGGNPLYIEELAEALANGGSEVPDTLHGLIMSRIDRLSESHRRVLQVASVVGRRFDEPMLCGVYPYSDQQVLEIHTHLNYLTEQRLLDLERPDPFPLYLTD
;
A
#
# COMPACT_ATOMS: atom_id res chain seq x y z
N MET A 1 53.70 1.82 7.74
CA MET A 1 53.09 3.06 8.26
C MET A 1 53.14 4.01 7.09
N ASP A 2 52.08 4.16 6.29
CA ASP A 2 50.79 4.73 6.72
C ASP A 2 49.63 4.09 5.98
N ASN A 3 48.67 3.57 6.74
CA ASN A 3 47.37 3.11 6.25
C ASN A 3 46.32 3.88 7.07
N HIS A 4 46.09 5.14 6.69
CA HIS A 4 45.10 5.99 7.34
C HIS A 4 43.73 5.79 6.67
N PRO A 5 42.65 5.47 7.40
CA PRO A 5 41.31 5.40 6.85
C PRO A 5 40.79 6.83 6.61
N ALA A 6 41.12 7.40 5.47
CA ALA A 6 40.52 8.63 4.93
C ALA A 6 39.95 8.23 3.56
N ARG A 7 38.65 8.30 3.25
CA ARG A 7 37.72 9.43 3.37
C ARG A 7 36.26 8.93 3.31
N LEU A 8 35.75 8.22 4.32
CA LEU A 8 34.32 7.84 4.35
C LEU A 8 33.42 9.04 4.70
N PHE A 9 33.90 9.95 5.55
CA PHE A 9 33.12 11.08 6.06
C PHE A 9 32.64 12.10 5.02
N PRO A 10 33.42 12.52 4.00
CA PRO A 10 32.95 13.49 3.01
C PRO A 10 31.78 12.97 2.16
N HIS A 11 31.82 11.70 1.76
CA HIS A 11 30.76 11.08 0.97
C HIS A 11 29.46 10.96 1.75
N SER A 12 29.52 10.59 3.04
CA SER A 12 28.32 10.53 3.89
C SER A 12 27.68 11.91 4.12
N LEU A 13 28.48 12.97 4.24
CA LEU A 13 27.96 14.32 4.43
C LEU A 13 27.36 14.89 3.15
N GLU A 14 27.97 14.61 2.00
CA GLU A 14 27.40 14.93 0.68
C GLU A 14 26.08 14.19 0.44
N HIS A 15 26.01 12.90 0.80
CA HIS A 15 24.78 12.09 0.74
C HIS A 15 23.65 12.68 1.58
N LEU A 16 23.96 13.10 2.83
CA LEU A 16 22.98 13.75 3.71
C LEU A 16 22.52 15.11 3.17
N HIS A 17 23.43 15.89 2.57
CA HIS A 17 23.09 17.15 1.92
C HIS A 17 22.15 16.92 0.72
N GLN A 18 22.45 15.94 -0.12
CA GLN A 18 21.61 15.57 -1.27
C GLN A 18 20.24 15.07 -0.79
N LEU A 19 20.20 14.21 0.23
CA LEU A 19 18.95 13.75 0.84
C LEU A 19 18.12 14.93 1.36
N TYR A 20 18.71 15.82 2.15
CA TYR A 20 18.01 17.00 2.65
C TYR A 20 17.42 17.86 1.52
N GLN A 21 18.22 18.11 0.47
CA GLN A 21 17.76 18.85 -0.71
C GLN A 21 16.60 18.13 -1.40
N THR A 22 16.72 16.83 -1.68
CA THR A 22 15.67 16.05 -2.33
C THR A 22 14.39 16.02 -1.49
N LEU A 23 14.49 15.73 -0.19
CA LEU A 23 13.35 15.71 0.73
C LEU A 23 12.63 17.05 0.79
N SER A 24 13.37 18.16 0.75
CA SER A 24 12.80 19.51 0.80
C SER A 24 11.90 19.86 -0.39
N THR A 25 11.94 19.06 -1.47
CA THR A 25 11.11 19.28 -2.67
C THR A 25 9.73 18.62 -2.58
N TYR A 26 9.52 17.71 -1.60
CA TYR A 26 8.28 16.94 -1.47
C TYR A 26 7.13 17.68 -0.79
N ALA A 27 7.40 18.82 -0.14
CA ALA A 27 6.40 19.63 0.51
C ALA A 27 6.60 21.13 0.20
N PRO A 28 5.57 21.98 0.37
CA PRO A 28 5.69 23.41 0.12
C PRO A 28 6.74 24.05 1.04
N SER A 29 7.64 24.86 0.47
CA SER A 29 8.73 25.51 1.21
C SER A 29 8.24 26.34 2.40
N GLU A 30 7.07 26.95 2.32
CA GLU A 30 6.46 27.76 3.38
C GLU A 30 6.03 26.90 4.58
N VAL A 31 5.57 25.68 4.32
CA VAL A 31 5.22 24.69 5.35
C VAL A 31 6.51 24.22 6.01
N LEU A 32 7.48 23.78 5.22
CA LEU A 32 8.75 23.26 5.70
C LEU A 32 9.55 24.30 6.52
N GLN A 33 9.53 25.58 6.13
CA GLN A 33 10.17 26.64 6.91
C GLN A 33 9.67 26.74 8.35
N ARG A 34 8.41 26.38 8.62
CA ARG A 34 7.82 26.42 9.96
C ARG A 34 8.06 25.14 10.73
N GLU A 35 7.91 24.00 10.06
CA GLU A 35 8.18 22.69 10.64
C GLU A 35 9.62 22.61 11.18
N LEU A 36 10.58 23.11 10.40
CA LEU A 36 12.00 23.16 10.79
C LEU A 36 12.30 24.23 11.86
N ARG A 37 11.34 25.08 12.24
CA ARG A 37 11.47 26.12 13.28
C ARG A 37 10.73 25.80 14.60
N ALA A 38 10.22 24.57 14.74
CA ALA A 38 9.69 23.93 15.96
C ALA A 38 8.16 23.93 16.21
N ASP A 39 7.32 24.36 15.28
CA ASP A 39 5.87 24.14 15.41
C ASP A 39 5.49 22.74 14.94
N ALA A 40 5.46 21.76 15.85
CA ALA A 40 5.00 20.41 15.53
C ALA A 40 3.47 20.36 15.40
N PRO A 41 2.90 19.68 14.38
CA PRO A 41 1.46 19.48 14.27
C PRO A 41 0.88 18.65 15.44
N PRO A 42 -0.44 18.75 15.72
CA PRO A 42 -1.44 19.48 14.93
C PRO A 42 -1.41 20.99 15.18
N THR A 43 -1.48 21.79 14.11
CA THR A 43 -1.57 23.25 14.20
C THR A 43 -2.37 23.80 13.01
N TYR A 44 -2.78 25.07 13.08
CA TYR A 44 -3.44 25.74 11.97
C TYR A 44 -2.84 27.13 11.72
N GLU A 45 -3.01 27.61 10.49
CA GLU A 45 -2.74 28.99 10.11
C GLU A 45 -3.94 29.58 9.38
N GLN A 46 -4.34 30.80 9.74
CA GLN A 46 -5.32 31.58 9.01
C GLN A 46 -4.62 32.67 8.17
N ARG A 47 -5.00 32.80 6.89
CA ARG A 47 -4.54 33.87 5.99
C ARG A 47 -5.67 34.32 5.06
N ASP A 48 -5.57 35.54 4.55
CA ASP A 48 -6.32 35.95 3.36
C ASP A 48 -5.50 35.59 2.12
N ALA A 49 -6.12 34.90 1.16
CA ALA A 49 -5.41 34.34 0.00
C ALA A 49 -6.33 34.13 -1.21
N SER A 50 -5.70 33.93 -2.37
CA SER A 50 -6.38 33.32 -3.52
C SER A 50 -5.79 31.95 -3.80
N LEU A 51 -6.66 30.98 -4.06
CA LEU A 51 -6.30 29.67 -4.54
C LEU A 51 -6.61 29.56 -6.04
N LEU A 52 -5.72 28.93 -6.77
CA LEU A 52 -5.85 28.57 -8.18
C LEU A 52 -5.79 27.05 -8.30
N PHE A 53 -6.81 26.45 -8.91
CA PHE A 53 -6.84 25.06 -9.36
C PHE A 53 -6.58 25.05 -10.85
N ALA A 54 -5.59 24.30 -11.30
CA ALA A 54 -5.35 24.12 -12.73
C ALA A 54 -5.42 22.63 -13.06
N ASP A 55 -6.50 22.20 -13.68
CA ASP A 55 -6.70 20.84 -14.18
C ASP A 55 -6.23 20.72 -15.63
N VAL A 56 -5.41 19.72 -15.92
CA VAL A 56 -4.89 19.49 -17.26
C VAL A 56 -5.73 18.46 -18.00
N SER A 57 -6.62 18.94 -18.86
CA SER A 57 -7.40 18.10 -19.75
C SER A 57 -6.55 17.55 -20.91
N GLY A 58 -6.73 16.26 -21.20
CA GLY A 58 -6.12 15.56 -22.35
C GLY A 58 -5.09 14.48 -21.98
N PHE A 59 -4.68 14.38 -20.72
CA PHE A 59 -3.73 13.36 -20.28
C PHE A 59 -4.27 11.94 -20.33
N THR A 60 -5.55 11.72 -20.02
CA THR A 60 -6.16 10.39 -20.16
C THR A 60 -6.15 9.94 -21.62
N ALA A 61 -6.49 10.83 -22.56
CA ALA A 61 -6.43 10.53 -23.99
C ALA A 61 -4.99 10.31 -24.49
N LEU A 62 -4.01 11.02 -23.92
CA LEU A 62 -2.59 10.79 -24.19
C LEU A 62 -2.14 9.40 -23.71
N SER A 63 -2.51 9.04 -22.48
CA SER A 63 -2.19 7.76 -21.86
C SER A 63 -2.84 6.59 -22.60
N GLU A 64 -4.12 6.71 -22.99
CA GLU A 64 -4.82 5.68 -23.76
C GLU A 64 -4.22 5.45 -25.15
N ARG A 65 -3.83 6.53 -25.85
CA ARG A 65 -3.17 6.41 -27.18
C ARG A 65 -1.85 5.67 -27.10
N LEU A 66 -1.13 5.82 -25.99
CA LEU A 66 0.20 5.26 -25.79
C LEU A 66 0.18 3.91 -25.06
N ALA A 67 -0.92 3.55 -24.40
CA ALA A 67 -1.11 2.23 -23.78
C ALA A 67 -0.96 1.09 -24.79
N GLY A 68 -1.34 1.29 -26.06
CA GLY A 68 -1.19 0.32 -27.14
C GLY A 68 0.24 0.17 -27.68
N VAL A 69 1.20 1.01 -27.26
CA VAL A 69 2.61 0.98 -27.70
C VAL A 69 3.48 0.17 -26.73
N GLY A 70 2.96 -0.18 -25.56
CA GLY A 70 3.72 -0.89 -24.52
C GLY A 70 4.61 0.05 -23.71
N ARG A 71 5.73 -0.46 -23.18
CA ARG A 71 6.58 0.22 -22.18
C ARG A 71 7.20 1.55 -22.68
N GLU A 72 7.50 1.68 -23.97
CA GLU A 72 7.97 2.95 -24.55
C GLU A 72 6.89 4.05 -24.57
N GLY A 73 5.61 3.67 -24.59
CA GLY A 73 4.50 4.62 -24.52
C GLY A 73 4.38 5.28 -23.15
N ALA A 74 4.65 4.50 -22.10
CA ALA A 74 4.66 4.96 -20.71
C ALA A 74 5.68 6.07 -20.43
N GLU A 75 6.91 5.87 -20.88
CA GLU A 75 8.01 6.81 -20.70
C GLU A 75 7.72 8.14 -21.41
N GLN A 76 7.15 8.07 -22.62
CA GLN A 76 6.75 9.26 -23.36
C GLN A 76 5.62 10.05 -22.69
N VAL A 77 4.67 9.37 -22.04
CA VAL A 77 3.63 10.03 -21.23
C VAL A 77 4.29 10.77 -20.07
N THR A 78 5.22 10.12 -19.37
CA THR A 78 5.96 10.68 -18.23
C THR A 78 6.72 11.94 -18.61
N ASP A 79 7.51 11.87 -19.67
CA ASP A 79 8.33 12.99 -20.13
C ASP A 79 7.46 14.16 -20.58
N ALA A 80 6.38 13.88 -21.29
CA ALA A 80 5.43 14.91 -21.71
C ALA A 80 4.75 15.58 -20.51
N ILE A 81 4.33 14.80 -19.51
CA ILE A 81 3.71 15.29 -18.26
C ILE A 81 4.70 16.18 -17.50
N ASN A 82 5.91 15.68 -17.24
CA ASN A 82 6.91 16.41 -16.47
C ASN A 82 7.35 17.69 -17.17
N GLN A 83 7.49 17.68 -18.50
CA GLN A 83 7.77 18.91 -19.27
C GLN A 83 6.62 19.91 -19.19
N TYR A 84 5.37 19.44 -19.25
CA TYR A 84 4.19 20.30 -19.15
C TYR A 84 4.09 20.96 -17.77
N PHE A 85 4.18 20.17 -16.70
CA PHE A 85 4.19 20.68 -15.33
C PHE A 85 5.38 21.61 -15.07
N SER A 86 6.57 21.31 -15.61
CA SER A 86 7.74 22.20 -15.48
C SER A 86 7.45 23.59 -16.04
N ALA A 87 6.88 23.67 -17.25
CA ALA A 87 6.52 24.95 -17.86
C ALA A 87 5.43 25.70 -17.06
N MET A 88 4.45 24.99 -16.51
CA MET A 88 3.44 25.60 -15.62
C MET A 88 4.07 26.16 -14.35
N LEU A 89 4.95 25.39 -13.70
CA LEU A 89 5.63 25.78 -12.47
C LEU A 89 6.53 27.01 -12.68
N GLU A 90 7.19 27.12 -13.83
CA GLU A 90 7.95 28.32 -14.20
C GLU A 90 7.04 29.55 -14.26
N ILE A 91 5.92 29.48 -14.98
CA ILE A 91 4.95 30.59 -15.08
C ILE A 91 4.40 30.96 -13.71
N LEU A 92 3.96 29.98 -12.92
CA LEU A 92 3.43 30.22 -11.58
C LEU A 92 4.46 30.89 -10.66
N SER A 93 5.73 30.53 -10.82
CA SER A 93 6.82 31.15 -10.05
C SER A 93 7.09 32.61 -10.44
N GLU A 94 6.80 33.03 -11.68
CA GLU A 94 6.87 34.44 -12.09
C GLU A 94 5.91 35.29 -11.23
N TYR A 95 4.73 34.74 -10.90
CA TYR A 95 3.67 35.40 -10.13
C TYR A 95 3.74 35.16 -8.62
N ASP A 96 4.88 34.70 -8.09
CA ASP A 96 5.07 34.34 -6.66
C ASP A 96 4.08 33.26 -6.15
N GLY A 97 3.53 32.45 -7.05
CA GLY A 97 2.59 31.37 -6.73
C GLY A 97 3.24 30.25 -5.92
N SER A 98 2.59 29.86 -4.83
CA SER A 98 3.02 28.75 -3.97
C SER A 98 2.30 27.46 -4.33
N VAL A 99 2.99 26.49 -4.93
CA VAL A 99 2.39 25.19 -5.26
C VAL A 99 2.22 24.37 -3.98
N LEU A 100 0.97 24.25 -3.55
CA LEU A 100 0.60 23.54 -2.34
C LEU A 100 0.55 22.03 -2.59
N LYS A 101 -0.17 21.59 -3.63
CA LYS A 101 -0.42 20.16 -3.93
C LYS A 101 -0.46 19.85 -5.42
N PHE A 102 -0.20 18.59 -5.76
CA PHE A 102 -0.45 18.02 -7.09
C PHE A 102 -1.63 17.05 -7.00
N GLY A 103 -2.73 17.33 -7.68
CA GLY A 103 -3.95 16.52 -7.72
C GLY A 103 -3.99 15.58 -8.92
N GLY A 104 -3.02 14.65 -9.04
CA GLY A 104 -2.92 13.80 -10.22
C GLY A 104 -2.53 14.64 -11.44
N ASP A 105 -3.50 14.98 -12.29
CA ASP A 105 -3.38 15.91 -13.41
C ASP A 105 -3.62 17.39 -13.06
N ALA A 106 -3.91 17.72 -11.79
CA ALA A 106 -4.15 19.09 -11.36
C ALA A 106 -3.06 19.70 -10.47
N LEU A 107 -3.02 21.04 -10.37
CA LEU A 107 -2.24 21.78 -9.35
C LEU A 107 -3.15 22.63 -8.47
N VAL A 108 -2.83 22.69 -7.18
CA VAL A 108 -3.37 23.68 -6.24
C VAL A 108 -2.29 24.68 -5.89
N VAL A 109 -2.52 25.96 -6.19
CA VAL A 109 -1.56 27.04 -6.00
C VAL A 109 -2.16 28.15 -5.15
N ALA A 110 -1.40 28.65 -4.17
CA ALA A 110 -1.81 29.77 -3.33
C ALA A 110 -1.04 31.06 -3.64
N PHE A 111 -1.75 32.18 -3.53
CA PHE A 111 -1.25 33.53 -3.71
C PHE A 111 -1.57 34.35 -2.44
N TYR A 112 -0.53 34.95 -1.84
CA TYR A 112 -0.61 35.66 -0.55
C TYR A 112 -0.21 37.13 -0.64
N GLN A 113 0.15 37.60 -1.84
CA GLN A 113 0.62 38.95 -2.07
C GLN A 113 -0.52 39.98 -2.06
N THR A 114 -0.16 41.26 -2.07
CA THR A 114 -1.12 42.35 -2.29
C THR A 114 -1.83 42.15 -3.64
N GLU A 115 -3.15 42.38 -3.65
CA GLU A 115 -4.01 42.09 -4.82
C GLU A 115 -3.91 40.62 -5.30
N HIS A 116 -3.77 39.67 -4.36
CA HIS A 116 -3.63 38.24 -4.65
C HIS A 116 -4.69 37.72 -5.64
N ALA A 117 -5.94 38.17 -5.56
CA ALA A 117 -6.99 37.79 -6.52
C ALA A 117 -6.64 38.17 -7.96
N ARG A 118 -6.19 39.41 -8.20
CA ARG A 118 -5.80 39.86 -9.54
C ARG A 118 -4.51 39.21 -10.03
N GLN A 119 -3.56 38.97 -9.13
CA GLN A 119 -2.32 38.27 -9.44
C GLN A 119 -2.58 36.80 -9.81
N ALA A 120 -3.44 36.11 -9.05
CA ALA A 120 -3.86 34.74 -9.34
C ALA A 120 -4.59 34.65 -10.69
N THR A 121 -5.53 35.57 -10.98
CA THR A 121 -6.20 35.63 -12.28
C THR A 121 -5.23 35.98 -13.42
N SER A 122 -4.22 36.83 -13.19
CA SER A 122 -3.18 37.14 -14.17
C SER A 122 -2.28 35.95 -14.47
N ALA A 123 -1.93 35.18 -13.43
CA ALA A 123 -1.24 33.91 -13.59
C ALA A 123 -2.07 32.91 -14.41
N ALA A 124 -3.38 32.80 -14.12
CA ALA A 124 -4.31 31.95 -14.87
C ALA A 124 -4.42 32.35 -16.36
N LEU A 125 -4.53 33.65 -16.66
CA LEU A 125 -4.51 34.17 -18.03
C LEU A 125 -3.20 33.82 -18.75
N THR A 126 -2.07 34.00 -18.07
CA THR A 126 -0.75 33.68 -18.64
C THR A 126 -0.60 32.18 -18.90
N LEU A 127 -1.07 31.34 -17.97
CA LEU A 127 -1.12 29.89 -18.14
C LEU A 127 -1.96 29.53 -19.36
N GLN A 128 -3.20 30.03 -19.50
CA GLN A 128 -4.02 29.74 -20.68
C GLN A 128 -3.37 30.20 -21.99
N GLN A 129 -2.76 31.38 -22.01
CA GLN A 129 -2.15 31.94 -23.22
C GLN A 129 -0.90 31.16 -23.66
N ARG A 130 0.01 30.84 -22.72
CA ARG A 130 1.27 30.14 -23.02
C ARG A 130 1.06 28.63 -23.18
N MET A 131 0.27 28.01 -22.30
CA MET A 131 0.05 26.57 -22.30
C MET A 131 -0.98 26.14 -23.35
N GLY A 132 -1.92 27.00 -23.74
CA GLY A 132 -2.91 26.68 -24.79
C GLY A 132 -2.31 26.45 -26.18
N GLN A 133 -1.09 26.90 -26.42
CA GLN A 133 -0.33 26.65 -27.65
C GLN A 133 0.60 25.42 -27.54
N TRP A 134 0.72 24.84 -26.35
CA TRP A 134 1.62 23.74 -26.08
C TRP A 134 1.07 22.42 -26.67
N GLN A 135 1.96 21.58 -27.18
CA GLN A 135 1.62 20.28 -27.75
C GLN A 135 2.63 19.23 -27.29
N ALA A 136 2.13 18.11 -26.74
CA ALA A 136 2.96 16.97 -26.41
C ALA A 136 3.46 16.36 -27.73
N LYS A 137 4.77 16.24 -27.88
CA LYS A 137 5.39 15.53 -29.00
C LYS A 137 5.59 14.09 -28.57
N ILE A 138 4.85 13.18 -29.20
CA ILE A 138 4.95 11.73 -28.96
C ILE A 138 5.23 11.01 -30.28
N SER A 139 5.65 9.76 -30.22
CA SER A 139 5.93 8.92 -31.39
C SER A 139 4.72 8.79 -32.34
N LEU A 140 3.50 8.82 -31.77
CA LEU A 140 2.23 8.75 -32.50
C LEU A 140 1.68 10.12 -32.95
N GLY A 141 2.47 11.20 -32.87
CA GLY A 141 2.10 12.54 -33.36
C GLY A 141 2.08 13.61 -32.27
N LYS A 142 1.23 14.63 -32.45
CA LYS A 142 1.09 15.74 -31.49
C LYS A 142 -0.26 15.70 -30.80
N VAL A 143 -0.28 15.83 -29.48
CA VAL A 143 -1.51 15.88 -28.68
C VAL A 143 -1.62 17.25 -28.02
N PRO A 144 -2.68 18.02 -28.30
CA PRO A 144 -2.91 19.28 -27.61
C PRO A 144 -3.36 19.01 -26.16
N LEU A 145 -2.78 19.75 -25.21
CA LEU A 145 -3.23 19.77 -23.82
C LEU A 145 -3.86 21.13 -23.52
N ARG A 146 -4.91 21.15 -22.71
CA ARG A 146 -5.62 22.39 -22.34
C ARG A 146 -5.91 22.41 -20.85
N LEU A 147 -5.97 23.61 -20.28
CA LEU A 147 -6.24 23.81 -18.86
C LEU A 147 -7.70 24.18 -18.63
N GLY A 148 -8.36 23.54 -17.66
CA GLY A 148 -9.49 24.14 -16.95
C GLY A 148 -8.95 24.80 -15.69
N ILE A 149 -9.25 26.09 -15.46
CA ILE A 149 -8.74 26.81 -14.29
C ILE A 149 -9.88 27.32 -13.43
N GLY A 150 -9.87 26.93 -12.16
CA GLY A 150 -10.77 27.45 -11.11
C GLY A 150 -10.02 28.39 -10.16
N LEU A 151 -10.67 29.44 -9.69
CA LEU A 151 -10.10 30.43 -8.77
C LEU A 151 -11.07 30.76 -7.64
N GLY A 152 -10.57 30.70 -6.40
CA GLY A 152 -11.31 31.08 -5.19
C GLY A 152 -10.50 32.06 -4.35
N SER A 153 -11.16 33.01 -3.69
CA SER A 153 -10.48 34.01 -2.85
C SER A 153 -11.16 34.17 -1.50
N GLY A 154 -10.40 34.61 -0.51
CA GLY A 154 -10.90 34.97 0.81
C GLY A 154 -10.10 34.27 1.91
N GLU A 155 -10.78 34.01 3.02
CA GLU A 155 -10.15 33.37 4.17
C GLU A 155 -9.73 31.94 3.85
N LEU A 156 -8.47 31.64 4.11
CA LEU A 156 -7.83 30.34 3.97
C LEU A 156 -7.28 29.90 5.32
N LEU A 157 -7.76 28.74 5.78
CA LEU A 157 -7.26 28.03 6.95
C LEU A 157 -6.44 26.83 6.48
N ILE A 158 -5.15 26.83 6.80
CA ILE A 158 -4.22 25.73 6.48
C ILE A 158 -4.02 24.92 7.76
N LEU A 159 -4.64 23.75 7.81
CA LEU A 159 -4.44 22.79 8.89
C LEU A 159 -3.20 21.93 8.58
N ARG A 160 -2.35 21.73 9.58
CA ARG A 160 -1.23 20.80 9.53
C ARG A 160 -1.60 19.62 10.42
N LEU A 161 -1.85 18.48 9.81
CA LEU A 161 -2.32 17.26 10.45
C LEU A 161 -1.21 16.20 10.48
N GLY A 162 -1.40 15.19 11.32
CA GLY A 162 -0.57 14.00 11.37
C GLY A 162 0.33 13.89 12.60
N ASN A 163 1.27 12.95 12.53
CA ASN A 163 2.13 12.56 13.63
C ASN A 163 3.59 12.46 13.14
N ARG A 164 4.43 11.66 13.81
CA ARG A 164 5.83 11.43 13.40
C ARG A 164 5.99 10.45 12.23
N GLN A 165 4.93 9.71 11.87
CA GLN A 165 4.95 8.76 10.76
C GLN A 165 4.54 9.45 9.45
N ARG A 166 3.43 10.20 9.50
CA ARG A 166 2.90 10.92 8.34
C ARG A 166 2.32 12.26 8.74
N ARG A 167 2.61 13.30 7.97
CA ARG A 167 2.01 14.63 8.04
C ARG A 167 1.33 14.97 6.73
N GLU A 168 0.29 15.79 6.83
CA GLU A 168 -0.42 16.33 5.69
C GLU A 168 -0.90 17.75 5.96
N ILE A 169 -1.15 18.50 4.89
CA ILE A 169 -1.84 19.78 4.97
C ILE A 169 -3.29 19.64 4.50
N VAL A 170 -4.23 20.32 5.14
CA VAL A 170 -5.64 20.37 4.72
C VAL A 170 -6.06 21.83 4.62
N LEU A 171 -6.79 22.17 3.55
CA LEU A 171 -7.20 23.53 3.23
C LEU A 171 -8.68 23.72 3.52
N LEU A 172 -9.01 24.80 4.21
CA LEU A 172 -10.35 25.17 4.66
C LEU A 172 -10.64 26.66 4.43
N GLY A 173 -11.92 27.03 4.51
CA GLY A 173 -12.38 28.41 4.42
C GLY A 173 -12.87 28.79 3.03
N THR A 174 -13.34 30.02 2.89
CA THR A 174 -14.02 30.52 1.68
C THR A 174 -13.19 30.33 0.41
N ALA A 175 -11.86 30.54 0.48
CA ALA A 175 -11.01 30.34 -0.70
C ALA A 175 -11.00 28.87 -1.16
N ALA A 176 -11.07 27.92 -0.23
CA ALA A 176 -11.10 26.47 -0.51
C ALA A 176 -12.49 25.99 -0.98
N GLU A 177 -13.56 26.60 -0.49
CA GLU A 177 -14.93 26.33 -0.95
C GLU A 177 -15.15 26.85 -2.38
N GLU A 178 -14.73 28.09 -2.66
CA GLU A 178 -14.89 28.71 -3.98
C GLU A 178 -14.10 27.98 -5.08
N ILE A 179 -12.86 27.56 -4.80
CA ILE A 179 -12.03 26.83 -5.77
C ILE A 179 -12.63 25.46 -6.10
N ALA A 180 -13.20 24.74 -5.12
CA ALA A 180 -13.85 23.46 -5.35
C ALA A 180 -15.08 23.60 -6.25
N HIS A 181 -15.87 24.67 -6.07
CA HIS A 181 -17.02 24.94 -6.94
C HIS A 181 -16.60 25.43 -8.34
N ALA A 182 -15.55 26.26 -8.42
CA ALA A 182 -15.02 26.73 -9.70
C ALA A 182 -14.42 25.60 -10.54
N GLU A 183 -13.75 24.63 -9.90
CA GLU A 183 -13.21 23.42 -10.54
C GLU A 183 -14.29 22.63 -11.28
N GLU A 184 -15.44 22.38 -10.65
CA GLU A 184 -16.52 21.57 -11.24
C GLU A 184 -17.12 22.19 -12.50
N LEU A 185 -17.05 23.52 -12.60
CA LEU A 185 -17.59 24.31 -13.69
C LEU A 185 -16.57 24.58 -14.81
N ALA A 186 -15.27 24.61 -14.50
CA ALA A 186 -14.24 25.01 -15.45
C ALA A 186 -14.01 23.95 -16.54
N ALA A 187 -14.41 24.26 -17.77
CA ALA A 187 -14.08 23.44 -18.93
C ALA A 187 -12.67 23.71 -19.47
N ALA A 188 -12.19 22.81 -20.32
CA ALA A 188 -10.90 22.94 -21.00
C ALA A 188 -10.83 24.23 -21.85
N GLY A 189 -9.92 25.14 -21.49
CA GLY A 189 -9.75 26.46 -22.10
C GLY A 189 -10.48 27.59 -21.39
N GLU A 190 -11.23 27.30 -20.33
CA GLU A 190 -11.95 28.30 -19.53
C GLU A 190 -11.22 28.65 -18.23
N ILE A 191 -11.51 29.84 -17.71
CA ILE A 191 -11.10 30.29 -16.38
C ILE A 191 -12.37 30.69 -15.64
N VAL A 192 -12.69 30.00 -14.55
CA VAL A 192 -13.86 30.24 -13.70
C VAL A 192 -13.40 30.82 -12.37
N VAL A 193 -14.06 31.88 -11.91
CA VAL A 193 -13.77 32.58 -10.66
C VAL A 193 -14.98 32.54 -9.72
N GLY A 194 -14.71 32.28 -8.44
CA GLY A 194 -15.69 32.38 -7.36
C GLY A 194 -16.14 33.82 -7.07
N PRO A 195 -17.23 34.00 -6.29
CA PRO A 195 -17.84 35.31 -6.06
C PRO A 195 -16.91 36.33 -5.38
N THR A 196 -16.09 35.90 -4.43
CA THR A 196 -15.12 36.76 -3.75
C THR A 196 -14.02 37.19 -4.71
N THR A 197 -13.52 36.26 -5.52
CA THR A 197 -12.55 36.56 -6.58
C THR A 197 -13.15 37.55 -7.59
N LEU A 198 -14.36 37.27 -8.08
CA LEU A 198 -15.10 38.08 -9.06
C LEU A 198 -15.25 39.53 -8.59
N SER A 199 -15.57 39.73 -7.31
CA SER A 199 -15.74 41.06 -6.72
C SER A 199 -14.44 41.87 -6.67
N ALA A 200 -13.27 41.21 -6.68
CA ALA A 200 -11.96 41.86 -6.69
C ALA A 200 -11.45 42.19 -8.11
N LEU A 201 -12.09 41.65 -9.15
CA LEU A 201 -11.68 41.81 -10.55
C LEU A 201 -12.34 43.02 -11.23
N PRO A 202 -11.66 43.64 -12.21
CA PRO A 202 -12.29 44.61 -13.08
C PRO A 202 -13.44 43.97 -13.90
N PRO A 203 -14.60 44.63 -14.08
CA PRO A 203 -15.70 44.10 -14.89
C PRO A 203 -15.29 43.76 -16.34
N THR A 204 -14.27 44.45 -16.86
CA THR A 204 -13.72 44.21 -18.21
C THR A 204 -13.06 42.84 -18.37
N TRP A 205 -12.69 42.19 -17.27
CA TRP A 205 -12.09 40.84 -17.32
C TRP A 205 -13.13 39.74 -17.39
N VAL A 206 -14.39 40.03 -17.13
CA VAL A 206 -15.46 39.04 -17.01
C VAL A 206 -16.21 38.97 -18.33
N GLN A 207 -16.15 37.82 -18.99
CA GLN A 207 -16.86 37.55 -20.24
C GLN A 207 -18.35 37.32 -19.99
N ARG A 208 -18.67 36.50 -18.99
CA ARG A 208 -20.02 36.17 -18.56
C ARG A 208 -20.05 35.86 -17.07
N GLN A 209 -21.23 35.99 -16.48
CA GLN A 209 -21.51 35.60 -15.10
C GLN A 209 -22.77 34.74 -15.11
N GLU A 210 -22.71 33.60 -14.44
CA GLU A 210 -23.85 32.69 -14.25
C GLU A 210 -23.95 32.41 -12.75
N GLU A 211 -25.14 32.66 -12.18
CA GLU A 211 -25.36 32.65 -10.73
C GLU A 211 -24.35 33.56 -9.99
N ALA A 212 -23.55 33.00 -9.09
CA ALA A 212 -22.51 33.70 -8.33
C ALA A 212 -21.10 33.59 -8.95
N MET A 213 -20.95 32.83 -10.04
CA MET A 213 -19.65 32.49 -10.63
C MET A 213 -19.37 33.32 -11.89
N GLY A 214 -18.11 33.69 -12.11
CA GLY A 214 -17.68 34.46 -13.27
C GLY A 214 -16.77 33.66 -14.21
N TRP A 215 -16.90 33.86 -15.53
CA TRP A 215 -15.97 33.36 -16.53
C TRP A 215 -15.08 34.51 -17.01
N VAL A 216 -13.77 34.33 -16.92
CA VAL A 216 -12.79 35.35 -17.32
C VAL A 216 -12.51 35.26 -18.81
N GLU A 217 -12.47 36.41 -19.47
CA GLU A 217 -12.14 36.56 -20.90
C GLU A 217 -10.66 36.20 -21.16
N PRO A 218 -10.34 35.09 -21.85
CA PRO A 218 -8.96 34.61 -21.99
C PRO A 218 -8.03 35.56 -22.75
N THR A 219 -8.59 36.47 -23.56
CA THR A 219 -7.84 37.46 -24.35
C THR A 219 -7.38 38.67 -23.56
N MET A 220 -7.75 38.76 -22.27
CA MET A 220 -7.32 39.86 -21.41
C MET A 220 -5.82 39.88 -21.15
N SER A 221 -5.28 41.09 -21.07
CA SER A 221 -3.86 41.29 -20.75
C SER A 221 -3.65 41.07 -19.26
N PRO A 222 -2.78 40.12 -18.86
CA PRO A 222 -2.46 39.89 -17.46
C PRO A 222 -1.72 41.10 -16.87
N MET A 223 -1.86 41.32 -15.56
CA MET A 223 -1.04 42.30 -14.85
C MET A 223 0.42 41.83 -14.82
N PRO A 224 1.40 42.76 -14.71
CA PRO A 224 2.79 42.39 -14.53
C PRO A 224 2.98 41.52 -13.28
N PRO A 225 3.85 40.50 -13.34
CA PRO A 225 4.10 39.64 -12.19
C PRO A 225 4.69 40.44 -11.01
N SER A 226 4.28 40.10 -9.80
CA SER A 226 4.88 40.64 -8.57
C SER A 226 6.31 40.12 -8.37
N ALA A 227 7.18 40.91 -7.72
CA ALA A 227 8.55 40.49 -7.44
C ALA A 227 8.57 39.17 -6.63
N ARG A 228 9.22 38.15 -7.20
CA ARG A 228 9.35 36.81 -6.59
C ARG A 228 10.05 36.91 -5.24
N LYS A 229 9.46 36.33 -4.20
CA LYS A 229 10.11 36.23 -2.89
C LYS A 229 10.98 34.98 -2.84
N THR A 230 12.25 35.14 -2.48
CA THR A 230 13.13 33.98 -2.24
C THR A 230 12.75 33.30 -0.93
N ARG A 231 12.22 32.08 -1.01
CA ARG A 231 11.89 31.26 0.16
C ARG A 231 13.09 30.36 0.46
N VAL A 232 13.94 30.80 1.38
CA VAL A 232 15.15 30.06 1.79
C VAL A 232 14.80 29.16 2.97
N LEU A 233 15.00 27.86 2.82
CA LEU A 233 14.89 26.91 3.94
C LEU A 233 16.11 27.07 4.86
N PRO A 234 15.98 26.76 6.17
CA PRO A 234 17.14 26.62 7.03
C PRO A 234 18.19 25.71 6.38
N PRO A 235 19.49 26.01 6.46
CA PRO A 235 20.51 25.09 5.98
C PRO A 235 20.50 23.81 6.83
N LEU A 236 21.10 22.75 6.29
CA LEU A 236 21.33 21.54 7.07
C LEU A 236 22.22 21.87 8.28
N SER A 237 21.84 21.38 9.46
CA SER A 237 22.60 21.61 10.68
C SER A 237 24.00 20.96 10.62
N PRO A 238 25.02 21.57 11.23
CA PRO A 238 26.32 20.91 11.43
C PRO A 238 26.27 19.80 12.52
N HIS A 239 25.19 19.67 13.27
CA HIS A 239 25.06 18.71 14.38
C HIS A 239 24.22 17.50 13.98
N LEU A 240 24.79 16.29 14.08
CA LEU A 240 24.15 15.04 13.60
C LEU A 240 22.74 14.81 14.18
N ALA A 241 22.53 15.06 15.47
CA ALA A 241 21.21 14.90 16.11
C ALA A 241 20.17 15.88 15.54
N GLU A 242 20.59 17.08 15.14
CA GLU A 242 19.71 18.05 14.49
C GLU A 242 19.48 17.68 13.02
N VAL A 243 20.49 17.13 12.32
CA VAL A 243 20.33 16.59 10.97
C VAL A 243 19.28 15.48 10.95
N GLU A 244 19.37 14.54 11.90
CA GLU A 244 18.39 13.47 12.08
C GLU A 244 16.98 14.05 12.26
N ALA A 245 16.80 15.00 13.18
CA ALA A 245 15.51 15.65 13.40
C ALA A 245 14.99 16.41 12.16
N GLN A 246 15.87 17.07 11.38
CA GLN A 246 15.50 17.75 10.14
C GLN A 246 15.04 16.73 9.09
N VAL A 247 15.79 15.64 8.89
CA VAL A 247 15.46 14.58 7.94
C VAL A 247 14.16 13.89 8.32
N GLU A 248 13.98 13.50 9.59
CA GLU A 248 12.75 12.90 10.10
C GLU A 248 11.55 13.81 9.84
N THR A 249 11.69 15.11 10.14
CA THR A 249 10.63 16.10 9.93
C THR A 249 10.24 16.19 8.46
N LEU A 250 11.21 16.28 7.54
CA LEU A 250 10.92 16.32 6.11
C LEU A 250 10.33 15.01 5.59
N ALA A 251 10.83 13.88 6.09
CA ALA A 251 10.40 12.55 5.67
C ALA A 251 8.93 12.27 5.99
N THR A 252 8.36 12.90 7.03
CA THR A 252 6.94 12.73 7.37
C THR A 252 5.96 13.16 6.27
N TYR A 253 6.37 13.93 5.27
CA TYR A 253 5.53 14.31 4.13
C TYR A 253 5.63 13.32 2.95
N LEU A 254 6.48 12.30 3.04
CA LEU A 254 6.61 11.26 2.03
C LEU A 254 5.58 10.14 2.24
N PRO A 255 5.14 9.47 1.16
CA PRO A 255 4.48 8.16 1.28
C PRO A 255 5.36 7.17 2.04
N GLU A 256 4.73 6.34 2.86
CA GLU A 256 5.41 5.26 3.59
C GLU A 256 6.14 4.34 2.60
N GLY A 257 7.38 3.96 2.91
CA GLY A 257 8.25 3.17 2.04
C GLY A 257 9.10 3.97 1.04
N LEU A 258 8.83 5.27 0.86
CA LEU A 258 9.60 6.10 -0.08
C LEU A 258 10.94 6.58 0.50
N LEU A 259 10.99 6.81 1.81
CA LEU A 259 12.21 7.27 2.49
C LEU A 259 13.32 6.24 2.33
N GLU A 260 13.02 4.96 2.51
CA GLU A 260 13.98 3.85 2.38
C GLU A 260 14.61 3.83 0.99
N ARG A 261 13.83 4.11 -0.06
CA ARG A 261 14.34 4.24 -1.44
C ARG A 261 15.26 5.45 -1.59
N LEU A 262 14.87 6.59 -1.06
CA LEU A 262 15.65 7.84 -1.13
C LEU A 262 16.91 7.80 -0.26
N LEU A 263 16.91 7.03 0.84
CA LEU A 263 18.09 6.82 1.68
C LEU A 263 19.18 6.05 0.94
N LEU A 264 18.79 5.11 0.05
CA LEU A 264 19.72 4.31 -0.74
C LEU A 264 20.31 5.12 -1.91
N ASP A 265 19.51 5.96 -2.57
CA ASP A 265 19.97 6.86 -3.63
C ASP A 265 19.19 8.19 -3.61
N PRO A 266 19.69 9.23 -2.90
CA PRO A 266 19.07 10.54 -2.83
C PRO A 266 19.05 11.31 -4.15
N SER A 267 19.93 10.92 -5.07
CA SER A 267 20.09 11.51 -6.40
C SER A 267 19.17 10.87 -7.43
N ALA A 268 18.58 9.71 -7.10
CA ALA A 268 17.64 9.02 -7.97
C ALA A 268 16.45 9.92 -8.30
N GLN A 269 16.31 10.23 -9.59
CA GLN A 269 14.97 10.45 -10.12
C GLN A 269 14.26 9.11 -9.98
N LEU A 270 13.26 9.02 -9.09
CA LEU A 270 12.34 7.91 -9.08
C LEU A 270 11.59 7.94 -10.41
N GLU A 271 12.16 7.27 -11.40
CA GLU A 271 11.65 7.14 -12.75
C GLU A 271 10.25 6.53 -12.66
N GLY A 272 9.35 7.08 -13.46
CA GLY A 272 7.97 6.65 -13.44
C GLY A 272 7.80 5.26 -14.02
N GLU A 273 7.05 4.41 -13.33
CA GLU A 273 6.85 3.01 -13.70
C GLU A 273 5.37 2.64 -13.75
N HIS A 274 5.03 1.67 -14.60
CA HIS A 274 3.70 1.07 -14.62
C HIS A 274 3.61 0.02 -13.52
N ARG A 275 2.66 0.19 -12.60
CA ARG A 275 2.47 -0.68 -11.45
C ARG A 275 1.02 -1.12 -11.36
N MET A 276 0.81 -2.39 -11.05
CA MET A 276 -0.49 -2.84 -10.56
C MET A 276 -0.71 -2.23 -9.18
N VAL A 277 -1.79 -1.47 -9.02
CA VAL A 277 -2.13 -0.78 -7.77
C VAL A 277 -3.62 -0.95 -7.52
N THR A 278 -4.00 -1.11 -6.25
CA THR A 278 -5.37 -0.88 -5.80
C THR A 278 -5.45 0.51 -5.19
N VAL A 279 -6.19 1.39 -5.85
CA VAL A 279 -6.41 2.77 -5.41
C VAL A 279 -7.67 2.80 -4.57
N LEU A 280 -7.55 3.37 -3.37
CA LEU A 280 -8.66 3.57 -2.44
C LEU A 280 -8.89 5.08 -2.29
N PHE A 281 -10.10 5.52 -2.62
CA PHE A 281 -10.56 6.88 -2.38
C PHE A 281 -11.63 6.89 -1.29
N VAL A 282 -11.54 7.85 -0.38
CA VAL A 282 -12.52 8.11 0.67
C VAL A 282 -12.99 9.54 0.58
N ASN A 283 -14.29 9.77 0.52
CA ASN A 283 -14.88 11.08 0.74
C ASN A 283 -15.44 11.14 2.15
N VAL A 284 -14.95 12.05 2.99
CA VAL A 284 -15.49 12.30 4.33
C VAL A 284 -16.62 13.30 4.21
N VAL A 285 -17.83 12.93 4.66
CA VAL A 285 -19.02 13.78 4.59
C VAL A 285 -19.52 14.15 5.99
N ASN A 286 -20.48 15.08 6.07
CA ASN A 286 -21.06 15.58 7.32
C ASN A 286 -20.04 16.23 8.28
N LEU A 287 -19.00 16.84 7.72
CA LEU A 287 -18.04 17.62 8.51
C LEU A 287 -18.71 18.87 9.09
N PRO A 288 -18.33 19.29 10.31
CA PRO A 288 -18.80 20.56 10.86
C PRO A 288 -18.46 21.72 9.94
N ALA A 289 -19.39 22.67 9.77
CA ALA A 289 -19.19 23.86 8.96
C ALA A 289 -18.00 24.69 9.47
N TYR A 290 -17.43 25.51 8.56
CA TYR A 290 -16.29 26.36 8.86
C TYR A 290 -16.54 27.26 10.10
N PRO A 291 -15.73 27.14 11.16
CA PRO A 291 -15.96 27.88 12.40
C PRO A 291 -15.37 29.30 12.34
N PRO A 292 -16.14 30.35 12.69
CA PRO A 292 -15.66 31.73 12.68
C PRO A 292 -14.85 32.13 13.93
N THR A 293 -14.76 31.25 14.94
CA THR A 293 -14.08 31.50 16.21
C THR A 293 -12.85 30.62 16.36
N ASP A 294 -11.83 31.10 17.09
CA ASP A 294 -10.61 30.32 17.34
C ASP A 294 -10.88 29.01 18.09
N ASP A 295 -11.81 29.01 19.05
CA ASP A 295 -12.23 27.78 19.75
C ASP A 295 -12.82 26.75 18.77
N GLY A 296 -13.65 27.20 17.81
CA GLY A 296 -14.18 26.32 16.79
C GLY A 296 -13.11 25.83 15.82
N ARG A 297 -12.13 26.66 15.44
CA ARG A 297 -10.99 26.27 14.60
C ARG A 297 -10.09 25.23 15.29
N ALA A 298 -9.87 25.38 16.59
CA ALA A 298 -9.16 24.39 17.39
C ALA A 298 -9.92 23.06 17.46
N ALA A 299 -11.24 23.10 17.57
CA ALA A 299 -12.07 21.89 17.60
C ALA A 299 -12.08 21.15 16.26
N ILE A 300 -12.24 21.85 15.12
CA ILE A 300 -12.18 21.20 13.80
C ILE A 300 -10.78 20.63 13.51
N LEU A 301 -9.72 21.31 13.97
CA LEU A 301 -8.35 20.79 13.90
C LEU A 301 -8.23 19.47 14.67
N ALA A 302 -8.76 19.40 15.91
CA ALA A 302 -8.72 18.19 16.72
C ALA A 302 -9.48 17.03 16.06
N ILE A 303 -10.67 17.29 15.52
CA ILE A 303 -11.47 16.27 14.82
C ILE A 303 -10.75 15.72 13.60
N LEU A 304 -10.23 16.60 12.74
CA LEU A 304 -9.55 16.17 11.52
C LEU A 304 -8.21 15.52 11.83
N GLN A 305 -7.53 15.93 12.90
CA GLN A 305 -6.35 15.26 13.41
C GLN A 305 -6.66 13.82 13.85
N ASP A 306 -7.70 13.63 14.67
CA ASP A 306 -8.10 12.31 15.17
C ASP A 306 -8.53 11.40 14.03
N TYR A 307 -9.32 11.94 13.09
CA TYR A 307 -9.71 11.24 11.87
C TYR A 307 -8.47 10.81 11.06
N PHE A 308 -7.60 11.77 10.72
CA PHE A 308 -6.45 11.51 9.86
C PHE A 308 -5.48 10.50 10.46
N VAL A 309 -5.12 10.63 11.74
CA VAL A 309 -4.23 9.68 12.41
C VAL A 309 -4.84 8.29 12.49
N THR A 310 -6.15 8.19 12.74
CA THR A 310 -6.85 6.89 12.77
C THR A 310 -6.85 6.24 11.39
N MET A 311 -7.19 6.97 10.33
CA MET A 311 -7.19 6.44 8.97
C MET A 311 -5.80 6.08 8.49
N GLN A 312 -4.80 6.92 8.77
CA GLN A 312 -3.39 6.63 8.45
C GLN A 312 -2.93 5.34 9.16
N ALA A 313 -3.21 5.20 10.45
CA ALA A 313 -2.84 3.98 11.19
C ALA A 313 -3.51 2.72 10.61
N ILE A 314 -4.79 2.80 10.21
CA ILE A 314 -5.50 1.69 9.57
C ILE A 314 -4.89 1.36 8.20
N ILE A 315 -4.68 2.36 7.35
CA ILE A 315 -4.11 2.18 6.00
C ILE A 315 -2.71 1.57 6.08
N SER A 316 -1.83 2.14 6.91
CA SER A 316 -0.48 1.63 7.17
C SER A 316 -0.51 0.21 7.74
N ARG A 317 -1.45 -0.10 8.65
CA ARG A 317 -1.62 -1.46 9.20
C ARG A 317 -1.86 -2.50 8.12
N PHE A 318 -2.53 -2.16 7.01
CA PHE A 318 -2.75 -3.09 5.90
C PHE A 318 -1.68 -3.00 4.81
N GLY A 319 -0.62 -2.21 5.01
CA GLY A 319 0.47 -2.02 4.05
C GLY A 319 0.13 -1.07 2.89
N GLY A 320 -0.89 -0.24 3.06
CA GLY A 320 -1.17 0.87 2.15
C GLY A 320 -0.44 2.14 2.58
N ALA A 321 -0.29 3.08 1.67
CA ALA A 321 0.26 4.40 1.95
C ALA A 321 -0.79 5.48 1.65
N VAL A 322 -0.99 6.42 2.57
CA VAL A 322 -1.74 7.64 2.26
C VAL A 322 -0.93 8.43 1.23
N ASN A 323 -1.51 8.71 0.08
CA ASN A 323 -0.84 9.47 -0.97
C ASN A 323 -1.07 10.97 -0.78
N LYS A 324 -2.34 11.40 -0.65
CA LYS A 324 -2.72 12.79 -0.43
C LYS A 324 -4.13 12.93 0.15
N ILE A 325 -4.44 14.15 0.59
CA ILE A 325 -5.80 14.60 0.89
C ILE A 325 -6.10 15.78 -0.03
N ASP A 326 -7.25 15.82 -0.70
CA ASP A 326 -7.65 16.93 -1.57
C ASP A 326 -8.96 17.57 -1.08
N VAL A 327 -9.17 18.81 -1.51
CA VAL A 327 -10.42 19.55 -1.27
C VAL A 327 -11.51 18.98 -2.20
N ALA A 328 -12.74 18.90 -1.71
CA ALA A 328 -13.90 18.51 -2.50
C ALA A 328 -15.08 19.45 -2.23
N HIS A 329 -16.03 19.51 -3.16
CA HIS A 329 -17.26 20.30 -3.01
C HIS A 329 -18.06 19.92 -1.75
N GLU A 330 -17.94 18.66 -1.30
CA GLU A 330 -18.50 18.17 -0.04
C GLU A 330 -17.46 17.36 0.73
N GLY A 331 -16.75 18.05 1.63
CA GLY A 331 -15.80 17.45 2.56
C GLY A 331 -14.39 17.29 2.01
N TYR A 332 -13.74 16.15 2.28
CA TYR A 332 -12.37 15.89 1.83
C TYR A 332 -12.23 14.53 1.19
N LYS A 333 -11.39 14.50 0.16
CA LYS A 333 -10.99 13.28 -0.53
C LYS A 333 -9.66 12.81 0.02
N LEU A 334 -9.63 11.68 0.71
CA LEU A 334 -8.39 10.98 1.04
C LEU A 334 -8.11 9.95 -0.06
N MET A 335 -6.88 9.94 -0.56
CA MET A 335 -6.39 8.96 -1.52
C MET A 335 -5.31 8.10 -0.87
N ALA A 336 -5.50 6.78 -0.92
CA ALA A 336 -4.55 5.79 -0.44
C ALA A 336 -4.21 4.77 -1.53
N LEU A 337 -2.99 4.22 -1.45
CA LEU A 337 -2.43 3.33 -2.45
C LEU A 337 -1.99 2.02 -1.79
N PHE A 338 -2.38 0.91 -2.41
CA PHE A 338 -1.89 -0.43 -2.11
C PHE A 338 -1.22 -0.93 -3.38
N GLY A 339 0.06 -1.30 -3.33
CA GLY A 339 0.84 -1.60 -4.53
C GLY A 339 1.85 -0.53 -4.93
N ALA A 340 1.89 0.62 -4.24
CA ALA A 340 2.83 1.72 -4.49
C ALA A 340 3.04 2.57 -3.21
N PRO A 341 4.29 2.92 -2.83
CA PRO A 341 5.56 2.61 -3.51
C PRO A 341 6.06 1.17 -3.27
N ILE A 342 5.39 0.41 -2.40
CA ILE A 342 5.71 -1.00 -2.09
C ILE A 342 4.54 -1.88 -2.54
N ALA A 343 4.83 -2.93 -3.31
CA ALA A 343 3.84 -3.91 -3.75
C ALA A 343 3.78 -5.16 -2.88
N HIS A 344 2.57 -5.72 -2.78
CA HIS A 344 2.27 -6.99 -2.14
C HIS A 344 1.47 -7.90 -3.08
N GLU A 345 1.49 -9.20 -2.81
CA GLU A 345 0.75 -10.20 -3.59
C GLU A 345 -0.78 -9.99 -3.48
N ASP A 346 -1.26 -9.45 -2.35
CA ASP A 346 -2.66 -9.38 -1.95
C ASP A 346 -3.19 -7.94 -1.75
N ASP A 347 -2.62 -6.95 -2.47
CA ASP A 347 -2.95 -5.52 -2.31
C ASP A 347 -4.45 -5.20 -2.45
N ALA A 348 -5.19 -5.89 -3.32
CA ALA A 348 -6.63 -5.71 -3.45
C ALA A 348 -7.40 -6.15 -2.20
N VAL A 349 -7.01 -7.29 -1.62
CA VAL A 349 -7.60 -7.81 -0.38
C VAL A 349 -7.31 -6.85 0.78
N ARG A 350 -6.05 -6.41 0.90
CA ARG A 350 -5.61 -5.43 1.91
C ARG A 350 -6.38 -4.14 1.83
N ALA A 351 -6.57 -3.59 0.63
CA ALA A 351 -7.28 -2.35 0.43
C ALA A 351 -8.75 -2.47 0.86
N VAL A 352 -9.44 -3.57 0.52
CA VAL A 352 -10.82 -3.80 0.94
C VAL A 352 -10.93 -4.00 2.46
N GLN A 353 -9.97 -4.69 3.07
CA GLN A 353 -9.91 -4.86 4.52
C GLN A 353 -9.63 -3.55 5.26
N ALA A 354 -8.75 -2.70 4.70
CA ALA A 354 -8.53 -1.35 5.19
C ALA A 354 -9.82 -0.53 5.13
N ALA A 355 -10.54 -0.56 3.99
CA ALA A 355 -11.81 0.13 3.84
C ALA A 355 -12.86 -0.31 4.89
N LEU A 356 -12.98 -1.61 5.14
CA LEU A 356 -13.88 -2.15 6.16
C LEU A 356 -13.49 -1.69 7.57
N ALA A 357 -12.21 -1.73 7.91
CA ALA A 357 -11.72 -1.25 9.20
C ALA A 357 -11.90 0.27 9.37
N MET A 358 -11.70 1.05 8.31
CA MET A 358 -11.95 2.49 8.29
C MET A 358 -13.43 2.77 8.56
N GLN A 359 -14.36 2.02 7.95
CA GLN A 359 -15.80 2.15 8.25
C GLN A 359 -16.13 1.78 9.68
N GLY A 360 -15.52 0.71 10.21
CA GLY A 360 -15.70 0.29 11.59
C GLY A 360 -15.21 1.30 12.64
N ALA A 361 -14.27 2.20 12.29
CA ALA A 361 -13.72 3.19 13.22
C ALA A 361 -14.56 4.47 13.37
N ILE A 362 -15.49 4.73 12.44
CA ILE A 362 -16.31 5.95 12.42
C ILE A 362 -17.15 6.15 13.69
N PRO A 363 -17.82 5.14 14.27
CA PRO A 363 -18.62 5.34 15.49
C PRO A 363 -17.81 5.88 16.67
N GLU A 364 -16.60 5.38 16.89
CA GLU A 364 -15.71 5.84 17.96
C GLU A 364 -15.19 7.27 17.69
N LEU A 365 -14.87 7.58 16.43
CA LEU A 365 -14.50 8.93 16.02
C LEU A 365 -15.64 9.94 16.26
N ASN A 366 -16.87 9.56 15.93
CA ASN A 366 -18.05 10.39 16.17
C ASN A 366 -18.31 10.63 17.66
N GLN A 367 -18.09 9.62 18.50
CA GLN A 367 -18.19 9.79 19.96
C GLN A 367 -17.16 10.81 20.46
N ARG A 368 -15.88 10.64 20.11
CA ARG A 368 -14.81 11.56 20.51
C ARG A 368 -15.05 12.98 20.00
N ALA A 369 -15.42 13.13 18.73
CA ALA A 369 -15.73 14.43 18.14
C ALA A 369 -16.92 15.11 18.83
N SER A 370 -17.94 14.34 19.21
CA SER A 370 -19.12 14.87 19.91
C SER A 370 -18.78 15.38 21.31
N GLU A 371 -17.89 14.69 22.02
CA GLU A 371 -17.37 15.11 23.32
C GLU A 371 -16.53 16.39 23.21
N GLN A 372 -15.66 16.48 22.19
CA GLN A 372 -14.82 17.64 21.91
C GLN A 372 -15.64 18.89 21.57
N LEU A 373 -16.63 18.77 20.69
CA LEU A 373 -17.49 19.88 20.28
C LEU A 373 -18.64 20.18 21.24
N ARG A 374 -18.89 19.30 22.22
CA ARG A 374 -20.09 19.33 23.08
C ARG A 374 -21.38 19.44 22.25
N ALA A 375 -21.39 18.80 21.10
CA ALA A 375 -22.46 18.81 20.11
C ALA A 375 -22.50 17.45 19.42
N SER A 376 -23.66 17.06 18.86
CA SER A 376 -23.75 15.81 18.11
C SER A 376 -22.96 15.91 16.81
N VAL A 377 -21.97 15.04 16.62
CA VAL A 377 -21.20 14.89 15.38
C VAL A 377 -21.51 13.54 14.76
N SER A 378 -21.76 13.54 13.45
CA SER A 378 -22.10 12.35 12.68
C SER A 378 -21.31 12.31 11.38
N LEU A 379 -19.97 12.33 11.49
CA LEU A 379 -19.09 12.06 10.36
C LEU A 379 -19.47 10.73 9.73
N ASP A 380 -19.41 10.71 8.41
CA ASP A 380 -19.58 9.49 7.63
C ASP A 380 -18.59 9.52 6.47
N GLN A 381 -18.46 8.41 5.76
CA GLN A 381 -17.55 8.32 4.63
C GLN A 381 -18.07 7.42 3.51
N CYS A 382 -17.81 7.85 2.29
CA CYS A 382 -18.07 7.11 1.05
C CYS A 382 -16.74 6.55 0.54
N ILE A 383 -16.62 5.24 0.36
CA ILE A 383 -15.36 4.61 -0.07
C ILE A 383 -15.53 3.97 -1.46
N GLY A 384 -14.58 4.25 -2.35
CA GLY A 384 -14.49 3.62 -3.66
C GLY A 384 -13.11 3.03 -3.91
N LEU A 385 -13.06 1.81 -4.45
CA LEU A 385 -11.82 1.14 -4.82
C LEU A 385 -11.83 0.69 -6.28
N ASN A 386 -10.67 0.80 -6.92
CA ASN A 386 -10.40 0.17 -8.20
C ASN A 386 -8.95 -0.35 -8.26
N SER A 387 -8.77 -1.52 -8.86
CA SER A 387 -7.46 -2.12 -9.14
C SER A 387 -7.14 -1.98 -10.62
N GLY A 388 -5.86 -1.80 -10.95
CA GLY A 388 -5.41 -1.75 -12.33
C GLY A 388 -3.98 -1.24 -12.46
N ILE A 389 -3.45 -1.30 -13.67
CA ILE A 389 -2.12 -0.79 -13.98
C ILE A 389 -2.18 0.74 -14.05
N VAL A 390 -1.47 1.41 -13.16
CA VAL A 390 -1.33 2.86 -13.11
C VAL A 390 0.11 3.25 -13.32
N PHE A 391 0.30 4.47 -13.78
CA PHE A 391 1.61 5.09 -13.80
C PHE A 391 1.93 5.63 -12.41
N ALA A 392 3.10 5.32 -11.84
CA ALA A 392 3.52 5.71 -10.51
C ALA A 392 4.91 6.33 -10.55
N GLY A 393 5.09 7.53 -9.99
CA GLY A 393 6.39 8.20 -10.00
C GLY A 393 6.38 9.60 -9.44
N ASN A 394 7.53 10.27 -9.52
CA ASN A 394 7.64 11.68 -9.16
C ASN A 394 7.02 12.57 -10.25
N VAL A 395 6.15 13.48 -9.82
CA VAL A 395 5.54 14.51 -10.65
C VAL A 395 6.07 15.87 -10.22
N GLY A 396 6.60 16.67 -11.15
CA GLY A 396 7.07 18.03 -10.89
C GLY A 396 8.52 18.27 -11.30
N THR A 397 9.21 19.15 -10.58
CA THR A 397 10.59 19.60 -10.86
C THR A 397 11.52 19.37 -9.67
N ASN A 398 12.81 19.60 -9.87
CA ASN A 398 13.79 19.63 -8.78
C ASN A 398 13.56 20.76 -7.76
N ALA A 399 12.64 21.70 -8.01
CA ALA A 399 12.25 22.71 -7.03
C ALA A 399 11.02 22.31 -6.20
N ARG A 400 10.13 21.49 -6.76
CA ARG A 400 8.89 21.01 -6.12
C ARG A 400 8.38 19.77 -6.85
N ARG A 401 8.20 18.66 -6.15
CA ARG A 401 7.68 17.39 -6.70
C ARG A 401 6.83 16.63 -5.69
N GLU A 402 6.00 15.71 -6.13
CA GLU A 402 5.30 14.73 -5.28
C GLU A 402 5.39 13.33 -5.90
N TYR A 403 5.41 12.29 -5.07
CA TYR A 403 5.19 10.93 -5.56
C TYR A 403 3.68 10.70 -5.69
N SER A 404 3.22 10.42 -6.90
CA SER A 404 1.80 10.24 -7.19
C SER A 404 1.60 9.10 -8.18
N VAL A 405 0.38 8.59 -8.23
CA VAL A 405 -0.08 7.73 -9.33
C VAL A 405 -1.01 8.50 -10.26
N MET A 406 -1.03 8.11 -11.52
CA MET A 406 -1.85 8.68 -12.58
C MET A 406 -2.39 7.55 -13.46
N GLY A 407 -3.57 7.78 -14.05
CA GLY A 407 -4.15 6.86 -15.02
C GLY A 407 -5.65 6.75 -14.88
N ASP A 408 -6.27 6.13 -15.87
CA ASP A 408 -7.73 5.97 -15.92
C ASP A 408 -8.25 5.14 -14.73
N HIS A 409 -7.49 4.15 -14.24
CA HIS A 409 -7.85 3.36 -13.06
C HIS A 409 -7.88 4.18 -11.75
N VAL A 410 -7.06 5.22 -11.63
CA VAL A 410 -7.08 6.17 -10.50
C VAL A 410 -8.38 6.99 -10.55
N ASN A 411 -8.67 7.55 -11.72
CA ASN A 411 -9.86 8.36 -11.96
C ASN A 411 -11.15 7.54 -11.80
N LEU A 412 -11.13 6.27 -12.17
CA LEU A 412 -12.24 5.35 -11.97
C LEU A 412 -12.51 5.13 -10.48
N ALA A 413 -11.48 4.91 -9.65
CA ALA A 413 -11.66 4.77 -8.19
C ALA A 413 -12.33 6.00 -7.57
N ALA A 414 -11.88 7.21 -7.94
CA ALA A 414 -12.50 8.46 -7.47
C ALA A 414 -13.97 8.59 -7.90
N ARG A 415 -14.31 8.15 -9.12
CA ARG A 415 -15.69 8.16 -9.62
C ARG A 415 -16.55 7.12 -8.92
N ILE A 416 -16.02 5.93 -8.62
CA ILE A 416 -16.71 4.89 -7.85
C ILE A 416 -17.03 5.39 -6.45
N MET A 417 -16.09 6.06 -5.78
CA MET A 417 -16.31 6.71 -4.49
C MET A 417 -17.46 7.72 -4.57
N GLY A 418 -17.52 8.53 -5.63
CA GLY A 418 -18.62 9.48 -5.85
C GLY A 418 -19.98 8.85 -6.17
N GLN A 419 -20.07 7.51 -6.30
CA GLN A 419 -21.34 6.77 -6.42
C GLN A 419 -21.69 6.00 -5.15
N ALA A 420 -20.80 5.98 -4.15
CA ALA A 420 -21.02 5.29 -2.90
C ALA A 420 -21.90 6.17 -1.98
N GLU A 421 -22.92 5.54 -1.39
CA GLU A 421 -23.71 6.16 -0.33
C GLU A 421 -22.87 6.29 0.95
N PRO A 422 -23.16 7.26 1.84
CA PRO A 422 -22.52 7.36 3.15
C PRO A 422 -22.56 6.02 3.91
N GLY A 423 -21.43 5.61 4.46
CA GLY A 423 -21.26 4.35 5.20
C GLY A 423 -21.05 3.12 4.31
N SER A 424 -20.96 3.28 2.98
CA SER A 424 -20.80 2.17 2.04
C SER A 424 -19.40 2.10 1.40
N ILE A 425 -19.08 0.91 0.86
CA ILE A 425 -17.83 0.62 0.16
C ILE A 425 -18.18 0.01 -1.19
N LEU A 426 -17.81 0.69 -2.27
CA LEU A 426 -17.99 0.20 -3.64
C LEU A 426 -16.65 -0.20 -4.27
N ILE A 427 -16.66 -1.30 -5.01
CA ILE A 427 -15.51 -1.79 -5.78
C ILE A 427 -15.89 -2.06 -7.24
N SER A 428 -14.89 -1.98 -8.13
CA SER A 428 -15.03 -2.36 -9.54
C SER A 428 -15.00 -3.88 -9.76
N ALA A 429 -15.29 -4.31 -10.99
CA ALA A 429 -15.11 -5.70 -11.39
C ALA A 429 -13.64 -6.12 -11.40
N GLU A 430 -12.74 -5.19 -11.73
CA GLU A 430 -11.30 -5.37 -11.73
C GLU A 430 -10.82 -5.67 -10.32
N THR A 431 -11.22 -4.88 -9.30
CA THR A 431 -10.87 -5.20 -7.91
C THR A 431 -11.45 -6.54 -7.48
N LYS A 432 -12.72 -6.83 -7.82
CA LYS A 432 -13.36 -8.12 -7.49
C LYS A 432 -12.58 -9.32 -8.03
N TYR A 433 -11.95 -9.21 -9.20
CA TYR A 433 -11.15 -10.29 -9.79
C TYR A 433 -10.01 -10.73 -8.88
N PHE A 434 -9.38 -9.79 -8.17
CA PHE A 434 -8.28 -10.05 -7.23
C PHE A 434 -8.74 -10.43 -5.82
N LEU A 435 -10.06 -10.54 -5.58
CA LEU A 435 -10.59 -10.91 -4.27
C LEU A 435 -10.95 -12.40 -4.23
N PRO A 436 -10.79 -13.07 -3.06
CA PRO A 436 -11.30 -14.41 -2.86
C PRO A 436 -12.78 -14.52 -3.22
N ALA A 437 -13.20 -15.62 -3.83
CA ALA A 437 -14.60 -15.86 -4.20
C ALA A 437 -15.56 -15.84 -2.99
N THR A 438 -15.04 -16.02 -1.78
CA THR A 438 -15.77 -15.96 -0.51
C THR A 438 -16.08 -14.55 -0.03
N THR A 439 -15.54 -13.53 -0.70
CA THR A 439 -15.78 -12.13 -0.35
C THR A 439 -17.27 -11.80 -0.47
N PRO A 440 -17.91 -11.27 0.57
CA PRO A 440 -19.33 -10.95 0.54
C PRO A 440 -19.56 -9.70 -0.31
N LEU A 441 -19.98 -9.91 -1.56
CA LEU A 441 -20.19 -8.87 -2.55
C LEU A 441 -21.62 -8.91 -3.09
N THR A 442 -22.27 -7.75 -3.15
CA THR A 442 -23.58 -7.59 -3.79
C THR A 442 -23.42 -6.76 -5.05
N ALA A 443 -23.83 -7.29 -6.21
CA ALA A 443 -23.80 -6.52 -7.45
C ALA A 443 -24.81 -5.36 -7.39
N VAL A 444 -24.39 -4.17 -7.81
CA VAL A 444 -25.27 -2.98 -7.92
C VAL A 444 -25.47 -2.61 -9.40
N PRO A 445 -26.50 -1.81 -9.74
CA PRO A 445 -26.74 -1.40 -11.12
C PRO A 445 -25.50 -0.74 -11.75
N PRO A 446 -25.09 -1.14 -12.98
CA PRO A 446 -23.93 -0.55 -13.64
C PRO A 446 -24.09 0.95 -13.83
N VAL A 447 -23.04 1.71 -13.52
CA VAL A 447 -23.07 3.17 -13.56
C VAL A 447 -22.38 3.68 -14.82
N ARG A 448 -22.97 4.69 -15.46
CA ARG A 448 -22.30 5.45 -16.52
C ARG A 448 -21.39 6.49 -15.90
N VAL A 449 -20.09 6.30 -16.06
CA VAL A 449 -19.08 7.24 -15.60
C VAL A 449 -18.55 8.07 -16.78
N LYS A 450 -18.26 9.36 -16.55
CA LYS A 450 -17.68 10.27 -17.55
C LYS A 450 -16.43 9.64 -18.15
N GLY A 451 -16.29 9.63 -19.48
CA GLY A 451 -15.11 9.06 -20.16
C GLY A 451 -15.17 7.56 -20.47
N LYS A 452 -16.17 6.80 -20.00
CA LYS A 452 -16.36 5.39 -20.37
C LYS A 452 -17.50 5.21 -21.36
N LEU A 453 -17.24 4.44 -22.42
CA LEU A 453 -18.23 4.12 -23.47
C LEU A 453 -19.31 3.15 -22.98
N LYS A 454 -18.93 2.21 -22.10
CA LYS A 454 -19.82 1.19 -21.53
C LYS A 454 -20.08 1.50 -20.04
N PRO A 455 -21.28 1.21 -19.51
CA PRO A 455 -21.54 1.25 -18.07
C PRO A 455 -20.57 0.34 -17.31
N VAL A 456 -20.08 0.81 -16.17
CA VAL A 456 -19.12 0.08 -15.34
C VAL A 456 -19.89 -0.75 -14.30
N PRO A 457 -19.68 -2.08 -14.23
CA PRO A 457 -20.26 -2.91 -13.18
C PRO A 457 -19.58 -2.64 -11.83
N LEU A 458 -20.37 -2.46 -10.78
CA LEU A 458 -19.90 -2.19 -9.42
C LEU A 458 -20.45 -3.22 -8.43
N PHE A 459 -19.75 -3.37 -7.32
CA PHE A 459 -20.12 -4.28 -6.24
C PHE A 459 -20.04 -3.58 -4.89
N LEU A 460 -21.08 -3.73 -4.07
CA LEU A 460 -21.11 -3.32 -2.69
C LEU A 460 -20.43 -4.39 -1.83
N VAL A 461 -19.47 -3.97 -1.01
CA VAL A 461 -18.79 -4.85 -0.06
C VAL A 461 -19.64 -4.99 1.20
N GLY A 462 -19.96 -6.23 1.56
CA GLY A 462 -20.62 -6.57 2.83
C GLY A 462 -19.62 -6.83 3.96
N HIS A 463 -20.14 -7.18 5.13
CA HIS A 463 -19.30 -7.54 6.28
C HIS A 463 -18.47 -8.79 5.99
N TRP A 464 -17.14 -8.70 6.14
CA TRP A 464 -16.21 -9.78 5.79
C TRP A 464 -15.46 -10.31 7.01
N ASP A 465 -15.92 -11.45 7.53
CA ASP A 465 -15.24 -12.18 8.61
C ASP A 465 -14.03 -12.96 8.10
N MET A 466 -12.85 -12.66 8.64
CA MET A 466 -11.57 -13.31 8.33
C MET A 466 -11.49 -14.79 8.75
N LEU A 467 -12.48 -15.30 9.52
CA LEU A 467 -12.44 -16.63 10.15
C LEU A 467 -13.09 -17.74 9.34
N ARG A 468 -13.38 -17.55 8.05
CA ARG A 468 -13.92 -18.67 7.25
C ARG A 468 -12.78 -19.65 6.91
N PRO A 469 -12.91 -20.94 7.28
CA PRO A 469 -11.90 -21.94 6.97
C PRO A 469 -11.70 -22.07 5.46
N LEU A 470 -10.48 -22.46 5.07
CA LEU A 470 -10.02 -22.74 3.71
C LEU A 470 -10.95 -23.65 2.87
N ALA A 471 -11.93 -24.32 3.49
CA ALA A 471 -12.83 -25.32 2.92
C ALA A 471 -13.77 -24.84 1.79
N VAL A 472 -13.85 -23.55 1.48
CA VAL A 472 -14.84 -23.02 0.49
C VAL A 472 -14.23 -22.70 -0.89
N GLN A 473 -12.91 -22.85 -1.08
CA GLN A 473 -12.29 -22.63 -2.39
C GLN A 473 -12.20 -23.92 -3.21
N GLN A 474 -13.30 -24.33 -3.83
CA GLN A 474 -13.26 -25.36 -4.88
C GLN A 474 -13.44 -24.74 -6.26
N ARG A 475 -12.37 -24.73 -7.05
CA ARG A 475 -12.41 -24.52 -8.51
C ARG A 475 -11.44 -25.43 -9.28
N ALA A 476 -10.25 -25.72 -8.73
CA ALA A 476 -9.25 -26.58 -9.39
C ALA A 476 -9.21 -28.00 -8.77
N PRO A 477 -9.02 -29.05 -9.59
CA PRO A 477 -8.78 -30.42 -9.11
C PRO A 477 -7.37 -30.56 -8.52
N PHE A 478 -7.22 -31.42 -7.51
CA PHE A 478 -5.93 -31.65 -6.86
C PHE A 478 -5.11 -32.68 -7.64
N VAL A 479 -4.02 -32.23 -8.26
CA VAL A 479 -3.17 -33.06 -9.12
C VAL A 479 -1.78 -33.26 -8.50
N GLY A 480 -1.32 -34.51 -8.49
CA GLY A 480 0.00 -34.88 -7.97
C GLY A 480 0.04 -34.95 -6.45
N ARG A 481 1.26 -34.87 -5.89
CA ARG A 481 1.53 -34.75 -4.44
C ARG A 481 1.04 -35.90 -3.55
N SER A 482 0.92 -37.11 -4.12
CA SER A 482 0.44 -38.29 -3.38
C SER A 482 1.41 -38.72 -2.27
N LYS A 483 2.71 -38.44 -2.42
CA LYS A 483 3.73 -38.77 -1.39
C LYS A 483 3.60 -37.87 -0.17
N GLU A 484 3.45 -36.57 -0.42
CA GLU A 484 3.28 -35.53 0.59
C GLU A 484 1.98 -35.74 1.37
N LEU A 485 0.87 -36.01 0.67
CA LEU A 485 -0.39 -36.38 1.32
C LEU A 485 -0.29 -37.64 2.17
N ALA A 486 0.43 -38.68 1.71
CA ALA A 486 0.60 -39.91 2.48
C ALA A 486 1.34 -39.64 3.80
N LEU A 487 2.39 -38.82 3.77
CA LEU A 487 3.14 -38.42 4.97
C LEU A 487 2.28 -37.61 5.95
N MET A 488 1.46 -36.68 5.45
CA MET A 488 0.54 -35.90 6.28
C MET A 488 -0.54 -36.77 6.93
N ASN A 489 -1.09 -37.73 6.18
CA ASN A 489 -2.06 -38.69 6.73
C ASN A 489 -1.44 -39.62 7.78
N GLU A 490 -0.19 -40.04 7.60
CA GLU A 490 0.53 -40.84 8.61
C GLU A 490 0.73 -40.04 9.91
N ALA A 491 1.14 -38.77 9.80
CA ALA A 491 1.28 -37.88 10.95
C ALA A 491 -0.06 -37.63 11.66
N LEU A 492 -1.15 -37.45 10.89
CA LEU A 492 -2.50 -37.33 11.42
C LEU A 492 -2.91 -38.58 12.21
N GLY A 493 -2.61 -39.77 11.69
CA GLY A 493 -2.87 -41.04 12.37
C GLY A 493 -2.10 -41.18 13.70
N ARG A 494 -0.82 -40.78 13.73
CA ARG A 494 -0.01 -40.77 14.95
C ARG A 494 -0.55 -39.80 16.01
N ALA A 495 -0.91 -38.59 15.59
CA ALA A 495 -1.49 -37.58 16.47
C ALA A 495 -2.85 -38.03 17.03
N ALA A 496 -3.71 -38.66 16.21
CA ALA A 496 -4.96 -39.26 16.68
C ALA A 496 -4.72 -40.36 17.75
N GLY A 497 -3.59 -41.08 17.64
CA GLY A 497 -3.14 -42.07 18.62
C GLY A 497 -2.41 -41.50 19.84
N GLY A 498 -2.44 -40.18 20.07
CA GLY A 498 -1.81 -39.53 21.23
C GLY A 498 -0.29 -39.29 21.12
N HIS A 499 0.28 -39.45 19.92
CA HIS A 499 1.69 -39.18 19.65
C HIS A 499 1.79 -37.94 18.78
N GLY A 500 2.02 -36.78 19.39
CA GLY A 500 1.95 -35.50 18.70
C GLY A 500 2.99 -35.40 17.59
N GLN A 501 2.68 -34.60 16.57
CA GLN A 501 3.52 -34.44 15.38
C GLN A 501 3.57 -32.97 14.97
N ALA A 502 4.71 -32.53 14.46
CA ALA A 502 4.88 -31.22 13.84
C ALA A 502 5.47 -31.39 12.43
N LEU A 503 4.75 -30.89 11.43
CA LEU A 503 5.19 -30.90 10.04
C LEU A 503 5.41 -29.48 9.55
N TYR A 504 6.64 -29.17 9.12
CA TYR A 504 6.96 -27.91 8.46
C TYR A 504 6.95 -28.05 6.94
N LEU A 505 5.87 -27.59 6.31
CA LEU A 505 5.71 -27.55 4.87
C LEU A 505 6.28 -26.24 4.35
N HIS A 506 7.40 -26.32 3.64
CA HIS A 506 8.06 -25.15 3.08
C HIS A 506 8.15 -25.23 1.56
N GLY A 507 8.08 -24.08 0.90
CA GLY A 507 8.21 -23.99 -0.55
C GLY A 507 7.81 -22.61 -1.06
N GLU A 508 8.00 -22.35 -2.34
CA GLU A 508 7.72 -21.05 -2.94
C GLU A 508 6.23 -20.65 -2.86
N ALA A 509 5.93 -19.38 -3.13
CA ALA A 509 4.57 -18.87 -3.21
C ALA A 509 3.77 -19.62 -4.29
N GLY A 510 2.48 -19.87 -4.08
CA GLY A 510 1.63 -20.53 -5.09
C GLY A 510 1.91 -22.02 -5.31
N ILE A 511 2.91 -22.60 -4.65
CA ILE A 511 3.32 -24.01 -4.85
C ILE A 511 2.31 -25.07 -4.35
N GLY A 512 1.21 -24.62 -3.73
CA GLY A 512 0.12 -25.47 -3.25
C GLY A 512 0.19 -25.90 -1.78
N LYS A 513 0.94 -25.20 -0.92
CA LYS A 513 1.02 -25.52 0.54
C LYS A 513 -0.34 -25.47 1.23
N SER A 514 -1.04 -24.34 1.15
CA SER A 514 -2.38 -24.18 1.74
C SER A 514 -3.41 -25.08 1.07
N ARG A 515 -3.23 -25.41 -0.23
CA ARG A 515 -4.08 -26.42 -0.90
C ARG A 515 -3.87 -27.81 -0.31
N LEU A 516 -2.62 -28.20 -0.07
CA LEU A 516 -2.28 -29.49 0.50
C LEU A 516 -2.83 -29.65 1.94
N SER A 517 -2.87 -28.58 2.75
CA SER A 517 -3.54 -28.62 4.06
C SER A 517 -5.07 -28.77 3.94
N ILE A 518 -5.70 -28.21 2.91
CA ILE A 518 -7.14 -28.39 2.64
C ILE A 518 -7.44 -29.85 2.32
N GLU A 519 -6.61 -30.50 1.49
CA GLU A 519 -6.80 -31.90 1.12
C GLU A 519 -6.66 -32.88 2.30
N LEU A 520 -6.04 -32.44 3.41
CA LEU A 520 -6.02 -33.23 4.65
C LEU A 520 -7.35 -33.16 5.41
N LEU A 521 -8.13 -32.08 5.26
CA LEU A 521 -9.33 -31.82 6.07
C LEU A 521 -10.38 -32.94 6.05
N PRO A 522 -10.68 -33.62 4.92
CA PRO A 522 -11.65 -34.73 4.91
C PRO A 522 -11.32 -35.89 5.87
N GLY A 523 -10.06 -36.02 6.32
CA GLY A 523 -9.65 -37.03 7.30
C GLY A 523 -9.68 -36.55 8.75
N THR A 524 -10.11 -35.32 9.01
CA THR A 524 -9.90 -34.63 10.30
C THR A 524 -11.17 -34.48 11.15
N ASP A 525 -12.26 -35.20 10.85
CA ASP A 525 -13.55 -35.07 11.55
C ASP A 525 -13.45 -35.23 13.08
N ALA A 526 -12.49 -36.02 13.56
CA ALA A 526 -12.25 -36.23 15.00
C ALA A 526 -11.46 -35.09 15.66
N PHE A 527 -10.85 -34.20 14.89
CA PHE A 527 -9.97 -33.14 15.36
C PHE A 527 -10.72 -31.82 15.55
N LEU A 528 -10.33 -31.06 16.56
CA LEU A 528 -10.65 -29.64 16.63
C LEU A 528 -9.64 -28.87 15.77
N LEU A 529 -10.13 -28.25 14.70
CA LEU A 529 -9.32 -27.42 13.81
C LEU A 529 -9.06 -26.05 14.45
N LEU A 530 -7.78 -25.69 14.55
CA LEU A 530 -7.31 -24.41 15.08
C LEU A 530 -6.42 -23.78 14.00
N GLU A 531 -6.81 -22.63 13.47
CA GLU A 531 -6.08 -21.97 12.39
C GLU A 531 -5.59 -20.59 12.85
N GLY A 532 -4.29 -20.37 12.71
CA GLY A 532 -3.63 -19.09 12.91
C GLY A 532 -2.88 -18.71 11.65
N ARG A 533 -3.18 -17.53 11.09
CA ARG A 533 -2.47 -17.02 9.92
C ARG A 533 -1.61 -15.83 10.29
N SER A 534 -0.35 -15.90 9.88
CA SER A 534 0.57 -14.78 9.99
C SER A 534 0.35 -13.86 8.81
N LEU A 535 0.03 -12.62 9.09
CA LEU A 535 -0.17 -11.60 8.07
C LEU A 535 1.20 -10.99 7.79
N ALA A 536 1.53 -10.75 6.52
CA ALA A 536 2.78 -10.08 6.15
C ALA A 536 2.96 -8.68 6.78
N TYR A 537 1.87 -8.11 7.33
CA TYR A 537 1.82 -6.86 8.08
C TYR A 537 1.60 -7.04 9.60
N GLY A 538 1.49 -8.28 10.08
CA GLY A 538 1.26 -8.63 11.48
C GLY A 538 2.50 -8.54 12.37
N PHE A 539 3.68 -8.24 11.82
CA PHE A 539 4.95 -8.16 12.54
C PHE A 539 4.94 -7.26 13.78
N ASN A 540 4.09 -6.23 13.79
CA ASN A 540 4.00 -5.26 14.89
C ASN A 540 2.82 -5.49 15.85
N ILE A 541 2.06 -6.59 15.70
CA ILE A 541 0.98 -6.95 16.62
C ILE A 541 1.36 -8.28 17.30
N PRO A 542 1.99 -8.22 18.49
CA PRO A 542 2.39 -9.41 19.23
C PRO A 542 1.25 -10.41 19.35
N TYR A 543 1.56 -11.68 19.07
CA TYR A 543 0.61 -12.79 19.21
C TYR A 543 -0.64 -12.74 18.32
N HIS A 544 -0.67 -11.89 17.29
CA HIS A 544 -1.83 -11.79 16.40
C HIS A 544 -2.32 -13.14 15.84
N PRO A 545 -1.45 -14.03 15.32
CA PRO A 545 -1.90 -15.32 14.77
C PRO A 545 -2.54 -16.24 15.81
N TRP A 546 -2.25 -16.03 17.10
CA TRP A 546 -2.76 -16.85 18.21
C TRP A 546 -4.15 -16.44 18.68
N ARG A 547 -4.62 -15.23 18.39
CA ARG A 547 -5.97 -14.75 18.76
C ARG A 547 -7.09 -15.66 18.29
N PRO A 548 -7.24 -15.95 16.98
CA PRO A 548 -8.33 -16.81 16.50
C PRO A 548 -8.26 -18.22 17.10
N ILE A 549 -7.05 -18.72 17.32
CA ILE A 549 -6.81 -20.03 17.95
C ILE A 549 -7.31 -20.03 19.40
N LEU A 550 -6.93 -19.03 20.19
CA LEU A 550 -7.38 -18.93 21.59
C LEU A 550 -8.88 -18.65 21.70
N HIS A 551 -9.47 -17.89 20.76
CA HIS A 551 -10.92 -17.68 20.72
C HIS A 551 -11.66 -19.01 20.54
N THR A 552 -11.17 -19.86 19.64
CA THR A 552 -11.75 -21.18 19.40
C THR A 552 -11.52 -22.12 20.57
N LEU A 553 -10.32 -22.14 21.14
CA LEU A 553 -9.97 -22.96 22.31
C LEU A 553 -10.80 -22.62 23.55
N LEU A 554 -11.06 -21.34 23.78
CA LEU A 554 -11.81 -20.84 24.93
C LEU A 554 -13.33 -20.71 24.68
N ALA A 555 -13.79 -21.00 23.44
CA ALA A 555 -15.17 -20.84 22.99
C ALA A 555 -15.71 -19.41 23.13
N ILE A 556 -14.93 -18.43 22.68
CA ILE A 556 -15.28 -17.00 22.66
C ILE A 556 -16.07 -16.69 21.38
N ASP A 557 -17.27 -16.14 21.52
CA ASP A 557 -18.03 -15.59 20.39
C ASP A 557 -17.59 -14.15 20.10
N ILE A 558 -16.88 -13.97 18.99
CA ILE A 558 -16.34 -12.67 18.57
C ILE A 558 -17.41 -11.64 18.18
N ASN A 559 -18.66 -12.07 17.97
CA ASN A 559 -19.77 -11.16 17.64
C ASN A 559 -20.38 -10.49 18.87
N THR A 560 -19.94 -10.89 20.06
CA THR A 560 -20.40 -10.28 21.31
C THR A 560 -19.55 -9.07 21.69
N PRO A 561 -20.09 -8.10 22.44
CA PRO A 561 -19.32 -6.98 22.97
C PRO A 561 -18.03 -7.42 23.72
N PRO A 562 -16.95 -6.62 23.71
CA PRO A 562 -15.67 -6.98 24.33
C PRO A 562 -15.76 -7.45 25.78
N ASP A 563 -16.64 -6.85 26.58
CA ASP A 563 -16.86 -7.24 27.98
C ASP A 563 -17.37 -8.69 28.09
N LEU A 564 -18.27 -9.11 27.20
CA LEU A 564 -18.79 -10.47 27.14
C LEU A 564 -17.74 -11.44 26.60
N GLN A 565 -16.89 -11.01 25.66
CA GLN A 565 -15.77 -11.82 25.18
C GLN A 565 -14.75 -12.10 26.29
N ALA A 566 -14.39 -11.08 27.08
CA ALA A 566 -13.49 -11.22 28.22
C ALA A 566 -14.09 -12.14 29.30
N GLN A 567 -15.40 -12.04 29.56
CA GLN A 567 -16.09 -12.95 30.47
C GLN A 567 -16.07 -14.39 29.95
N ALA A 568 -16.37 -14.61 28.67
CA ALA A 568 -16.33 -15.93 28.05
C ALA A 568 -14.92 -16.54 28.10
N ALA A 569 -13.88 -15.74 27.87
CA ALA A 569 -12.49 -16.16 27.97
C ALA A 569 -12.14 -16.62 29.40
N HIS A 570 -12.58 -15.88 30.42
CA HIS A 570 -12.37 -16.22 31.82
C HIS A 570 -13.08 -17.53 32.20
N GLU A 571 -14.32 -17.71 31.76
CA GLU A 571 -15.09 -18.95 31.96
C GLU A 571 -14.47 -20.15 31.22
N GLY A 572 -13.95 -19.93 30.00
CA GLY A 572 -13.21 -20.91 29.23
C GLY A 572 -11.95 -21.39 29.95
N LEU A 573 -11.16 -20.46 30.51
CA LEU A 573 -9.98 -20.79 31.31
C LEU A 573 -10.36 -21.55 32.58
N ALA A 574 -11.39 -21.11 33.30
CA ALA A 574 -11.85 -21.78 34.52
C ALA A 574 -12.29 -23.23 34.26
N ARG A 575 -12.83 -23.51 33.07
CA ARG A 575 -13.27 -24.84 32.66
C ARG A 575 -12.11 -25.78 32.32
N LEU A 576 -11.06 -25.25 31.67
CA LEU A 576 -9.92 -26.05 31.20
C LEU A 576 -8.79 -26.15 32.24
N LEU A 577 -8.49 -25.06 32.94
CA LEU A 577 -7.39 -24.93 33.90
C LEU A 577 -7.85 -24.20 35.18
N PRO A 578 -8.71 -24.79 36.01
CA PRO A 578 -9.28 -24.13 37.19
C PRO A 578 -8.21 -23.65 38.19
N ASP A 579 -7.13 -24.42 38.36
CA ASP A 579 -6.03 -24.08 39.29
C ASP A 579 -5.19 -22.87 38.82
N GLN A 580 -5.28 -22.51 37.53
CA GLN A 580 -4.52 -21.42 36.92
C GLN A 580 -5.35 -20.16 36.66
N LEU A 581 -6.60 -20.11 37.13
CA LEU A 581 -7.48 -18.97 36.88
C LEU A 581 -6.89 -17.62 37.34
N HIS A 582 -6.06 -17.65 38.39
CA HIS A 582 -5.34 -16.48 38.90
C HIS A 582 -4.34 -15.85 37.89
N LEU A 583 -3.99 -16.58 36.82
CA LEU A 583 -3.12 -16.13 35.72
C LEU A 583 -3.90 -15.56 34.53
N PHE A 584 -5.23 -15.51 34.58
CA PHE A 584 -6.07 -14.94 33.52
C PHE A 584 -5.59 -13.58 32.96
N PRO A 585 -5.15 -12.61 33.80
CA PRO A 585 -4.65 -11.33 33.29
C PRO A 585 -3.44 -11.44 32.36
N LEU A 586 -2.70 -12.55 32.40
CA LEU A 586 -1.56 -12.79 31.49
C LEU A 586 -2.02 -13.08 30.06
N LEU A 587 -3.25 -13.56 29.85
CA LEU A 587 -3.81 -13.83 28.52
C LEU A 587 -4.28 -12.56 27.80
N GLY A 588 -4.44 -11.43 28.52
CA GLY A 588 -4.92 -10.16 27.96
C GLY A 588 -4.16 -9.70 26.71
N PRO A 589 -2.81 -9.64 26.73
CA PRO A 589 -2.01 -9.28 25.56
C PRO A 589 -2.25 -10.17 24.34
N ILE A 590 -2.40 -11.49 24.54
CA ILE A 590 -2.65 -12.42 23.43
C ILE A 590 -4.06 -12.22 22.91
N LEU A 591 -5.06 -12.19 23.79
CA LEU A 591 -6.48 -12.08 23.42
C LEU A 591 -6.86 -10.68 22.90
N GLY A 592 -6.06 -9.66 23.20
CA GLY A 592 -6.36 -8.26 22.85
C GLY A 592 -7.38 -7.61 23.78
N PHE A 593 -7.50 -8.09 25.02
CA PHE A 593 -8.39 -7.52 26.05
C PHE A 593 -7.59 -6.68 27.05
N ASP A 594 -8.16 -5.55 27.48
CA ASP A 594 -7.61 -4.76 28.59
C ASP A 594 -8.07 -5.37 29.92
N ILE A 595 -7.24 -6.25 30.50
CA ILE A 595 -7.56 -6.98 31.73
C ILE A 595 -6.72 -6.41 32.88
N PRO A 596 -7.34 -5.88 33.94
CA PRO A 596 -6.62 -5.38 35.11
C PRO A 596 -5.76 -6.47 35.76
N HIS A 597 -4.51 -6.12 36.09
CA HIS A 597 -3.62 -7.03 36.80
C HIS A 597 -4.12 -7.31 38.23
N THR A 598 -3.92 -8.54 38.68
CA THR A 598 -4.15 -8.97 40.07
C THR A 598 -2.87 -8.78 40.88
N PRO A 599 -2.90 -8.75 42.23
CA PRO A 599 -1.69 -8.66 43.06
C PRO A 599 -0.65 -9.73 42.71
N THR A 600 -1.10 -10.92 42.30
CA THR A 600 -0.25 -12.04 41.88
C THR A 600 0.46 -11.78 40.55
N THR A 601 -0.21 -11.18 39.55
CA THR A 601 0.38 -10.91 38.22
C THR A 601 1.14 -9.57 38.17
N ALA A 602 0.78 -8.62 39.04
CA ALA A 602 1.46 -7.33 39.19
C ALA A 602 2.87 -7.45 39.76
N GLN A 603 3.15 -8.46 40.59
CA GLN A 603 4.46 -8.69 41.21
C GLN A 603 5.46 -9.46 40.31
N LEU A 604 5.03 -9.97 39.15
CA LEU A 604 5.90 -10.73 38.26
C LEU A 604 6.85 -9.80 37.48
N SER A 605 8.12 -10.20 37.37
CA SER A 605 9.05 -9.55 36.44
C SER A 605 8.60 -9.79 34.98
N PRO A 606 9.01 -8.95 34.02
CA PRO A 606 8.68 -9.14 32.60
C PRO A 606 9.03 -10.54 32.07
N GLU A 607 10.19 -11.08 32.45
CA GLU A 607 10.66 -12.39 32.00
C GLU A 607 9.80 -13.53 32.57
N LEU A 608 9.51 -13.47 33.87
CA LEU A 608 8.66 -14.45 34.53
C LEU A 608 7.22 -14.38 34.01
N ARG A 609 6.75 -13.18 33.67
CA ARG A 609 5.44 -12.97 33.04
C ARG A 609 5.35 -13.68 31.69
N GLN A 610 6.36 -13.49 30.84
CA GLN A 610 6.44 -14.17 29.55
C GLN A 610 6.50 -15.69 29.71
N GLN A 611 7.35 -16.20 30.62
CA GLN A 611 7.43 -17.64 30.90
C GLN A 611 6.09 -18.24 31.36
N ARG A 612 5.38 -17.55 32.26
CA ARG A 612 4.07 -17.98 32.74
C ARG A 612 3.00 -17.92 31.65
N LEU A 613 3.03 -16.90 30.79
CA LEU A 613 2.13 -16.79 29.65
C LEU A 613 2.31 -17.99 28.70
N LEU A 614 3.56 -18.29 28.31
CA LEU A 614 3.85 -19.44 27.44
C LEU A 614 3.39 -20.77 28.06
N ALA A 615 3.62 -20.94 29.37
CA ALA A 615 3.18 -22.12 30.11
C ALA A 615 1.65 -22.28 30.13
N VAL A 616 0.91 -21.23 30.50
CA VAL A 616 -0.57 -21.25 30.55
C VAL A 616 -1.15 -21.59 29.17
N VAL A 617 -0.61 -20.99 28.10
CA VAL A 617 -1.07 -21.29 26.74
C VAL A 617 -0.77 -22.74 26.38
N SER A 618 0.42 -23.26 26.66
CA SER A 618 0.74 -24.66 26.40
C SER A 618 -0.16 -25.62 27.17
N ASP A 619 -0.44 -25.33 28.45
CA ASP A 619 -1.33 -26.11 29.29
C ASP A 619 -2.78 -26.10 28.74
N LEU A 620 -3.23 -24.98 28.15
CA LEU A 620 -4.54 -24.92 27.47
C LEU A 620 -4.61 -25.88 26.29
N PHE A 621 -3.58 -25.93 25.45
CA PHE A 621 -3.51 -26.87 24.34
C PHE A 621 -3.50 -28.32 24.84
N GLN A 622 -2.73 -28.63 25.87
CA GLN A 622 -2.68 -29.99 26.45
C GLN A 622 -4.02 -30.40 27.06
N ALA A 623 -4.65 -29.51 27.86
CA ALA A 623 -5.95 -29.77 28.48
C ALA A 623 -7.05 -29.99 27.44
N ARG A 624 -7.01 -29.24 26.32
CA ARG A 624 -7.97 -29.42 25.23
C ARG A 624 -7.68 -30.69 24.42
N ALA A 625 -6.42 -30.99 24.14
CA ALA A 625 -5.99 -32.20 23.45
C ALA A 625 -6.37 -33.49 24.20
N ALA A 626 -6.44 -33.43 25.53
CA ALA A 626 -6.93 -34.53 26.36
C ALA A 626 -8.43 -34.80 26.21
N GLN A 627 -9.21 -33.81 25.76
CA GLN A 627 -10.66 -33.96 25.50
C GLN A 627 -10.93 -34.38 24.05
N GLN A 628 -10.20 -33.80 23.10
CA GLN A 628 -10.35 -34.03 21.67
C GLN A 628 -9.01 -33.74 20.97
N PRO A 629 -8.57 -34.58 20.00
CA PRO A 629 -7.38 -34.30 19.21
C PRO A 629 -7.40 -32.91 18.55
N LEU A 630 -6.25 -32.27 18.42
CA LEU A 630 -6.13 -30.90 17.86
C LEU A 630 -5.34 -30.92 16.55
N LEU A 631 -5.85 -30.20 15.54
CA LEU A 631 -5.12 -29.88 14.33
C LEU A 631 -4.84 -28.38 14.33
N LEU A 632 -3.61 -28.01 14.64
CA LEU A 632 -3.15 -26.63 14.62
C LEU A 632 -2.49 -26.32 13.28
N ILE A 633 -3.06 -25.41 12.50
CA ILE A 633 -2.48 -24.91 11.25
C ILE A 633 -1.95 -23.50 11.49
N MET A 634 -0.64 -23.33 11.34
CA MET A 634 0.03 -22.03 11.34
C MET A 634 0.46 -21.72 9.91
N ASP A 635 -0.26 -20.82 9.24
CA ASP A 635 0.05 -20.42 7.86
C ASP A 635 0.92 -19.15 7.82
N ASP A 636 1.67 -19.02 6.73
CA ASP A 636 2.52 -17.89 6.40
C ASP A 636 3.61 -17.59 7.47
N VAL A 637 4.19 -18.63 8.08
CA VAL A 637 5.07 -18.48 9.27
C VAL A 637 6.33 -17.63 9.08
N GLN A 638 6.73 -17.39 7.83
CA GLN A 638 7.79 -16.43 7.50
C GLN A 638 7.49 -15.00 7.99
N TRP A 639 6.23 -14.71 8.33
CA TRP A 639 5.76 -13.42 8.84
C TRP A 639 5.44 -13.43 10.35
N LEU A 640 5.79 -14.49 11.08
CA LEU A 640 5.64 -14.51 12.54
C LEU A 640 6.55 -13.47 13.19
N ASP A 641 6.00 -12.73 14.16
CA ASP A 641 6.82 -11.94 15.08
C ASP A 641 7.59 -12.83 16.06
N ASP A 642 8.66 -12.29 16.66
CA ASP A 642 9.57 -13.05 17.52
C ASP A 642 8.87 -13.71 18.71
N VAL A 643 7.87 -13.05 19.30
CA VAL A 643 7.17 -13.60 20.48
C VAL A 643 6.15 -14.66 20.08
N SER A 644 5.51 -14.53 18.92
CA SER A 644 4.66 -15.57 18.33
C SER A 644 5.44 -16.80 17.90
N ALA A 645 6.61 -16.62 17.27
CA ALA A 645 7.51 -17.72 16.89
C ALA A 645 8.04 -18.46 18.13
N SER A 646 8.39 -17.72 19.18
CA SER A 646 8.80 -18.29 20.47
C SER A 646 7.71 -19.14 21.11
N LEU A 647 6.44 -18.70 21.05
CA LEU A 647 5.30 -19.47 21.54
C LEU A 647 5.06 -20.74 20.72
N LEU A 648 5.16 -20.65 19.38
CA LEU A 648 5.04 -21.83 18.52
C LEU A 648 6.10 -22.89 18.86
N ALA A 649 7.36 -22.46 18.95
CA ALA A 649 8.47 -23.33 19.31
C ALA A 649 8.29 -23.93 20.73
N PHE A 650 7.79 -23.15 21.68
CA PHE A 650 7.51 -23.63 23.04
C PHE A 650 6.44 -24.72 23.05
N ILE A 651 5.35 -24.54 22.30
CA ILE A 651 4.28 -25.54 22.16
C ILE A 651 4.82 -26.81 21.51
N ILE A 652 5.52 -26.70 20.37
CA ILE A 652 6.07 -27.86 19.64
C ILE A 652 6.95 -28.72 20.55
N ARG A 653 7.78 -28.14 21.41
CA ARG A 653 8.64 -28.91 22.32
C ARG A 653 7.87 -29.80 23.31
N GLN A 654 6.59 -29.54 23.54
CA GLN A 654 5.78 -30.24 24.54
C GLN A 654 4.74 -31.20 23.94
N ILE A 655 4.58 -31.28 22.62
CA ILE A 655 3.48 -32.06 22.02
C ILE A 655 3.74 -33.57 21.94
N GLY A 656 4.94 -34.07 22.23
CA GLY A 656 5.36 -35.44 21.90
C GLY A 656 4.41 -36.56 22.37
N GLU A 657 3.83 -36.42 23.57
CA GLU A 657 2.88 -37.38 24.16
C GLU A 657 1.43 -36.86 24.19
N THR A 658 1.07 -35.97 23.25
CA THR A 658 -0.25 -35.34 23.17
C THR A 658 -0.96 -35.68 21.86
N ALA A 659 -2.29 -35.54 21.82
CA ALA A 659 -3.07 -35.72 20.61
C ALA A 659 -3.09 -34.45 19.72
N ILE A 660 -1.92 -33.90 19.38
CA ILE A 660 -1.79 -32.64 18.63
C ILE A 660 -0.99 -32.85 17.35
N LEU A 661 -1.57 -32.47 16.21
CA LEU A 661 -0.86 -32.29 14.95
C LEU A 661 -0.67 -30.79 14.68
N VAL A 662 0.58 -30.35 14.50
CA VAL A 662 0.93 -28.99 14.11
C VAL A 662 1.37 -28.99 12.64
N LEU A 663 0.63 -28.30 11.78
CA LEU A 663 1.04 -27.99 10.41
C LEU A 663 1.58 -26.56 10.37
N ILE A 664 2.84 -26.42 10.01
CA ILE A 664 3.53 -25.15 9.86
C ILE A 664 3.68 -24.94 8.36
N LEU A 665 3.12 -23.88 7.80
CA LEU A 665 3.21 -23.58 6.37
C LEU A 665 4.01 -22.30 6.19
N GLY A 666 5.08 -22.34 5.38
CA GLY A 666 5.91 -21.16 5.19
C GLY A 666 6.94 -21.24 4.06
N ARG A 667 7.94 -20.36 4.15
CA ARG A 667 9.08 -20.29 3.23
C ARG A 667 10.36 -20.34 4.07
N LEU A 668 11.30 -21.21 3.70
CA LEU A 668 12.62 -21.25 4.35
C LEU A 668 13.33 -19.92 4.17
N HIS A 669 13.59 -19.21 5.27
CA HIS A 669 14.37 -17.98 5.27
C HIS A 669 15.63 -18.12 6.15
N PRO A 670 16.82 -17.62 5.73
CA PRO A 670 18.06 -17.81 6.50
C PRO A 670 18.03 -17.29 7.94
N LYS A 671 17.13 -16.34 8.23
CA LYS A 671 16.92 -15.74 9.57
C LYS A 671 15.73 -16.34 10.34
N GLU A 672 15.11 -17.40 9.83
CA GLU A 672 13.89 -17.95 10.42
C GLU A 672 14.16 -18.66 11.76
N GLN A 673 13.52 -18.21 12.84
CA GLN A 673 13.80 -18.71 14.20
C GLN A 673 13.40 -20.18 14.42
N LEU A 674 12.42 -20.69 13.67
CA LEU A 674 11.91 -22.04 13.87
C LEU A 674 12.88 -23.12 13.39
N VAL A 675 13.66 -22.87 12.34
CA VAL A 675 14.54 -23.88 11.71
C VAL A 675 15.93 -23.35 11.31
N GLY A 676 16.25 -22.09 11.63
CA GLY A 676 17.55 -21.47 11.36
C GLY A 676 18.67 -21.93 12.29
N GLN A 677 19.85 -21.31 12.15
CA GLN A 677 21.02 -21.63 12.97
C GLN A 677 20.73 -21.38 14.46
N GLY A 678 20.73 -22.46 15.26
CA GLY A 678 20.45 -22.42 16.70
C GLY A 678 19.08 -22.99 17.12
N SER A 679 18.21 -23.35 16.18
CA SER A 679 16.96 -24.06 16.52
C SER A 679 17.21 -25.53 16.82
N ASP A 680 16.59 -26.02 17.90
CA ASP A 680 16.56 -27.43 18.30
C ASP A 680 15.36 -28.20 17.71
N LEU A 681 14.36 -27.51 17.14
CA LEU A 681 13.15 -28.16 16.63
C LEU A 681 13.42 -29.27 15.60
N PRO A 682 14.33 -29.10 14.62
CA PRO A 682 14.66 -30.14 13.65
C PRO A 682 15.27 -31.42 14.27
N THR A 683 15.71 -31.37 15.53
CA THR A 683 16.28 -32.52 16.25
C THR A 683 15.25 -33.33 17.01
N LEU A 684 14.01 -32.83 17.12
CA LEU A 684 12.93 -33.52 17.84
C LEU A 684 12.42 -34.73 17.03
N PRO A 685 12.14 -35.88 17.68
CA PRO A 685 11.77 -37.11 16.97
C PRO A 685 10.38 -37.07 16.31
N PHE A 686 9.57 -36.07 16.65
CA PHE A 686 8.21 -35.85 16.13
C PHE A 686 8.10 -34.60 15.25
N PHE A 687 9.23 -34.00 14.87
CA PHE A 687 9.30 -32.87 13.94
C PHE A 687 9.84 -33.35 12.59
N ALA A 688 9.15 -32.99 11.49
CA ALA A 688 9.62 -33.28 10.14
C ALA A 688 9.45 -32.07 9.24
N MET A 689 10.41 -31.89 8.31
CA MET A 689 10.32 -30.87 7.27
C MET A 689 9.93 -31.52 5.95
N LEU A 690 9.01 -30.89 5.23
CA LEU A 690 8.53 -31.33 3.94
C LEU A 690 8.71 -30.21 2.92
N GLU A 691 9.67 -30.38 2.01
CA GLU A 691 9.84 -29.46 0.89
C GLU A 691 8.78 -29.71 -0.17
N ILE A 692 8.01 -28.67 -0.48
CA ILE A 692 7.01 -28.69 -1.54
C ILE A 692 7.65 -28.12 -2.81
N GLN A 693 7.94 -29.01 -3.75
CA GLN A 693 8.60 -28.68 -5.02
C GLN A 693 7.59 -28.40 -6.14
N GLU A 694 8.06 -27.84 -7.25
CA GLU A 694 7.26 -27.63 -8.47
C GLU A 694 6.63 -28.94 -8.98
N LEU A 695 5.45 -28.84 -9.58
CA LEU A 695 4.83 -29.97 -10.26
C LEU A 695 5.72 -30.43 -11.43
N SER A 696 5.85 -31.74 -11.60
CA SER A 696 6.50 -32.28 -12.78
C SER A 696 5.74 -31.86 -14.05
N ARG A 697 6.40 -31.90 -15.22
CA ARG A 697 5.75 -31.59 -16.51
C ARG A 697 4.43 -32.35 -16.71
N ASN A 698 4.38 -33.62 -16.31
CA ASN A 698 3.19 -34.45 -16.47
C ASN A 698 2.05 -34.00 -15.53
N GLU A 699 2.38 -33.69 -14.28
CA GLU A 699 1.40 -33.19 -13.29
C GLU A 699 0.90 -31.79 -13.65
N GLY A 700 1.79 -30.90 -14.10
CA GLY A 700 1.41 -29.56 -14.55
C GLY A 700 0.51 -29.57 -15.78
N LEU A 701 0.79 -30.46 -16.75
CA LEU A 701 -0.11 -30.65 -17.91
C LEU A 701 -1.45 -31.24 -17.49
N ALA A 702 -1.47 -32.22 -16.58
CA ALA A 702 -2.71 -32.80 -16.09
C ALA A 702 -3.59 -31.74 -15.39
N LEU A 703 -2.99 -30.88 -14.54
CA LEU A 703 -3.69 -29.76 -13.92
C LEU A 703 -4.27 -28.80 -14.97
N ALA A 704 -3.48 -28.39 -15.96
CA ALA A 704 -3.93 -27.52 -17.04
C ALA A 704 -5.08 -28.15 -17.86
N GLN A 705 -4.97 -29.44 -18.19
CA GLN A 705 -5.98 -30.19 -18.94
C GLN A 705 -7.31 -30.27 -18.20
N GLU A 706 -7.27 -30.42 -16.89
CA GLU A 706 -8.47 -30.55 -16.11
C GLU A 706 -9.17 -29.19 -15.93
N LEU A 707 -8.40 -28.11 -15.72
CA LEU A 707 -8.90 -26.73 -15.69
C LEU A 707 -9.54 -26.30 -17.02
N LEU A 708 -9.03 -26.81 -18.14
CA LEU A 708 -9.50 -26.51 -19.50
C LEU A 708 -10.29 -27.66 -20.13
N SER A 709 -10.81 -28.57 -19.32
CA SER A 709 -11.49 -29.81 -19.76
C SER A 709 -12.67 -29.54 -20.70
N HIS A 710 -13.30 -28.37 -20.62
CA HIS A 710 -14.41 -27.97 -21.50
C HIS A 710 -14.01 -27.53 -22.92
N ARG A 711 -12.75 -27.11 -23.14
CA ARG A 711 -12.27 -26.63 -24.45
C ARG A 711 -11.12 -27.45 -25.04
N GLY A 712 -10.44 -28.25 -24.20
CA GLY A 712 -9.20 -28.91 -24.55
C GLY A 712 -8.01 -27.94 -24.60
N LEU A 713 -6.81 -28.47 -24.84
CA LEU A 713 -5.58 -27.69 -24.97
C LEU A 713 -4.87 -28.09 -26.27
N SER A 714 -4.57 -27.10 -27.11
CA SER A 714 -3.67 -27.31 -28.26
C SER A 714 -2.23 -27.59 -27.79
N GLU A 715 -1.42 -28.26 -28.61
CA GLU A 715 0.00 -28.52 -28.29
C GLU A 715 0.78 -27.23 -28.03
N SER A 716 0.49 -26.16 -28.77
CA SER A 716 1.10 -24.85 -28.56
C SER A 716 0.77 -24.23 -27.20
N GLU A 717 -0.45 -24.40 -26.71
CA GLU A 717 -0.87 -23.87 -25.41
C GLU A 717 -0.32 -24.70 -24.25
N GLN A 718 -0.23 -26.02 -24.42
CA GLN A 718 0.44 -26.91 -23.47
C GLN A 718 1.91 -26.51 -23.30
N GLN A 719 2.60 -26.26 -24.42
CA GLN A 719 3.99 -25.82 -24.40
C GLN A 719 4.14 -24.44 -23.76
N LEU A 720 3.23 -23.50 -24.04
CA LEU A 720 3.20 -22.18 -23.43
C LEU A 720 3.05 -22.26 -21.90
N ILE A 721 2.10 -23.05 -21.40
CA ILE A 721 1.86 -23.23 -19.97
C ILE A 721 3.09 -23.84 -19.30
N LEU A 722 3.67 -24.90 -19.89
CA LEU A 722 4.86 -25.53 -19.34
C LEU A 722 6.08 -24.60 -19.31
N GLU A 723 6.28 -23.78 -20.34
CA GLU A 723 7.42 -22.87 -20.46
C GLU A 723 7.29 -21.61 -19.57
N ARG A 724 6.05 -21.16 -19.30
CA ARG A 724 5.79 -19.95 -18.51
C ARG A 724 5.47 -20.21 -17.05
N ALA A 725 4.76 -21.29 -16.74
CA ALA A 725 4.38 -21.58 -15.35
C ALA A 725 5.50 -22.22 -14.53
N GLY A 726 6.48 -22.87 -15.19
CA GLY A 726 7.60 -23.52 -14.51
C GLY A 726 7.16 -24.58 -13.49
N GLY A 727 6.01 -25.22 -13.68
CA GLY A 727 5.48 -26.21 -12.72
C GLY A 727 4.86 -25.61 -11.45
N ASN A 728 4.75 -24.29 -11.31
CA ASN A 728 4.04 -23.66 -10.20
C ASN A 728 2.51 -23.75 -10.41
N PRO A 729 1.73 -24.44 -9.55
CA PRO A 729 0.29 -24.62 -9.71
C PRO A 729 -0.49 -23.32 -9.89
N LEU A 730 -0.18 -22.29 -9.10
CA LEU A 730 -0.85 -20.97 -9.22
C LEU A 730 -0.65 -20.39 -10.62
N TYR A 731 0.55 -20.52 -11.19
CA TYR A 731 0.86 -19.95 -12.49
C TYR A 731 0.14 -20.74 -13.60
N ILE A 732 0.00 -22.06 -13.41
CA ILE A 732 -0.76 -22.92 -14.32
C ILE A 732 -2.24 -22.54 -14.29
N GLU A 733 -2.81 -22.33 -13.11
CA GLU A 733 -4.21 -21.91 -12.92
C GLU A 733 -4.49 -20.57 -13.62
N GLU A 734 -3.67 -19.56 -13.36
CA GLU A 734 -3.81 -18.22 -13.93
C GLU A 734 -3.64 -18.23 -15.46
N LEU A 735 -2.65 -18.94 -15.99
CA LEU A 735 -2.48 -19.07 -17.45
C LEU A 735 -3.61 -19.86 -18.10
N ALA A 736 -4.12 -20.89 -17.44
CA ALA A 736 -5.28 -21.64 -17.93
C ALA A 736 -6.53 -20.74 -17.97
N GLU A 737 -6.76 -19.91 -16.95
CA GLU A 737 -7.88 -18.96 -16.92
C GLU A 737 -7.73 -17.86 -17.99
N ALA A 738 -6.53 -17.30 -18.18
CA ALA A 738 -6.25 -16.34 -19.24
C ALA A 738 -6.55 -16.90 -20.63
N LEU A 739 -6.08 -18.13 -20.88
CA LEU A 739 -6.32 -18.85 -22.12
C LEU A 739 -7.82 -19.15 -22.30
N ALA A 740 -8.54 -19.56 -21.24
CA ALA A 740 -9.99 -19.77 -21.30
C ALA A 740 -10.75 -18.52 -21.77
N ASN A 741 -10.26 -17.34 -21.39
CA ASN A 741 -10.82 -16.03 -21.75
C ASN A 741 -10.27 -15.48 -23.08
N GLY A 742 -9.46 -16.24 -23.82
CA GLY A 742 -8.95 -15.88 -25.15
C GLY A 742 -7.68 -14.99 -25.14
N GLY A 743 -7.03 -14.83 -23.98
CA GLY A 743 -5.77 -14.10 -23.83
C GLY A 743 -4.55 -15.03 -23.88
N SER A 744 -3.43 -14.55 -24.43
CA SER A 744 -2.15 -15.27 -24.52
C SER A 744 -1.03 -14.65 -23.66
N GLU A 745 -1.36 -13.63 -22.86
CA GLU A 745 -0.44 -12.88 -22.00
C GLU A 745 -0.49 -13.37 -20.54
N VAL A 746 0.59 -13.08 -19.79
CA VAL A 746 0.69 -13.42 -18.37
C VAL A 746 -0.26 -12.52 -17.56
N PRO A 747 -1.18 -13.08 -16.75
CA PRO A 747 -2.12 -12.32 -15.95
C PRO A 747 -1.48 -11.28 -15.03
N ASP A 748 -2.19 -10.18 -14.80
CA ASP A 748 -1.72 -9.07 -13.95
C ASP A 748 -1.57 -9.47 -12.47
N THR A 749 -2.20 -10.57 -12.03
CA THR A 749 -2.06 -11.19 -10.70
C THR A 749 -0.62 -11.61 -10.40
N LEU A 750 0.11 -12.08 -11.41
CA LEU A 750 1.50 -12.53 -11.31
C LEU A 750 2.50 -11.37 -11.28
N HIS A 751 2.13 -10.22 -11.86
CA HIS A 751 2.95 -9.01 -11.82
C HIS A 751 3.15 -8.52 -10.37
N GLY A 752 2.12 -8.57 -9.52
CA GLY A 752 2.22 -8.13 -8.12
C GLY A 752 3.26 -8.92 -7.30
N LEU A 753 3.34 -10.24 -7.54
CA LEU A 753 4.27 -11.13 -6.84
C LEU A 753 5.73 -10.90 -7.22
N ILE A 754 5.99 -10.67 -8.51
CA ILE A 754 7.33 -10.33 -9.01
C ILE A 754 7.73 -8.93 -8.56
N MET A 755 6.80 -7.95 -8.63
CA MET A 755 7.07 -6.56 -8.23
C MET A 755 7.38 -6.43 -6.74
N SER A 756 6.73 -7.20 -5.87
CA SER A 756 7.03 -7.22 -4.44
C SER A 756 8.50 -7.58 -4.13
N ARG A 757 9.10 -8.48 -4.94
CA ARG A 757 10.52 -8.84 -4.81
C ARG A 757 11.44 -7.76 -5.37
N ILE A 758 11.06 -7.15 -6.50
CA ILE A 758 11.81 -6.06 -7.15
C ILE A 758 11.80 -4.79 -6.29
N ASP A 759 10.74 -4.53 -5.54
CA ASP A 759 10.63 -3.31 -4.73
C ASP A 759 11.61 -3.21 -3.57
N ARG A 760 12.11 -4.34 -3.10
CA ARG A 760 13.13 -4.41 -2.04
C ARG A 760 14.53 -4.12 -2.56
N LEU A 761 14.69 -4.02 -3.87
CA LEU A 761 15.95 -3.66 -4.51
C LEU A 761 16.15 -2.16 -4.49
N SER A 762 17.41 -1.72 -4.32
CA SER A 762 17.77 -0.32 -4.64
C SER A 762 17.56 -0.03 -6.12
N GLU A 763 17.44 1.25 -6.49
CA GLU A 763 17.30 1.67 -7.89
C GLU A 763 18.40 1.10 -8.79
N SER A 764 19.65 1.09 -8.33
CA SER A 764 20.77 0.53 -9.10
C SER A 764 20.60 -0.96 -9.39
N HIS A 765 20.20 -1.76 -8.39
CA HIS A 765 19.91 -3.19 -8.57
C HIS A 765 18.71 -3.41 -9.50
N ARG A 766 17.67 -2.60 -9.36
CA ARG A 766 16.47 -2.63 -10.20
C ARG A 766 16.81 -2.31 -11.66
N ARG A 767 17.60 -1.27 -11.92
CA ARG A 767 18.06 -0.91 -13.28
C ARG A 767 18.86 -2.04 -13.92
N VAL A 768 19.78 -2.67 -13.18
CA VAL A 768 20.50 -3.85 -13.69
C VAL A 768 19.54 -4.97 -14.09
N LEU A 769 18.56 -5.28 -13.24
CA LEU A 769 17.53 -6.29 -13.55
C LEU A 769 16.64 -5.88 -14.73
N GLN A 770 16.29 -4.61 -14.88
CA GLN A 770 15.52 -4.08 -16.00
C GLN A 770 16.27 -4.19 -17.32
N VAL A 771 17.53 -3.75 -17.37
CA VAL A 771 18.37 -3.88 -18.57
C VAL A 771 18.56 -5.36 -18.91
N ALA A 772 18.80 -6.22 -17.92
CA ALA A 772 18.90 -7.66 -18.10
C ALA A 772 17.62 -8.28 -18.69
N SER A 773 16.44 -7.81 -18.24
CA SER A 773 15.15 -8.29 -18.76
C SER A 773 14.93 -8.00 -20.24
N VAL A 774 15.56 -6.94 -20.77
CA VAL A 774 15.51 -6.58 -22.20
C VAL A 774 16.47 -7.46 -23.02
N VAL A 775 17.63 -7.83 -22.45
CA VAL A 775 18.60 -8.73 -23.10
C VAL A 775 18.01 -10.13 -23.29
N GLY A 776 17.34 -10.66 -22.26
CA GLY A 776 16.59 -11.91 -22.36
C GLY A 776 16.74 -12.83 -21.13
N ARG A 777 16.16 -14.04 -21.20
CA ARG A 777 16.13 -15.03 -20.11
C ARG A 777 17.52 -15.58 -19.72
N ARG A 778 18.48 -15.51 -20.63
CA ARG A 778 19.89 -15.86 -20.43
C ARG A 778 20.73 -14.77 -21.06
N PHE A 779 21.73 -14.28 -20.33
CA PHE A 779 22.63 -13.23 -20.77
C PHE A 779 24.00 -13.45 -20.14
N ASP A 780 25.04 -12.98 -20.80
CA ASP A 780 26.39 -12.90 -20.25
C ASP A 780 26.68 -11.48 -19.73
N GLU A 781 27.45 -11.41 -18.64
CA GLU A 781 27.81 -10.15 -17.98
C GLU A 781 28.44 -9.11 -18.95
N PRO A 782 29.35 -9.47 -19.88
CA PRO A 782 29.91 -8.51 -20.83
C PRO A 782 28.88 -7.88 -21.77
N MET A 783 27.87 -8.65 -22.20
CA MET A 783 26.78 -8.13 -23.05
C MET A 783 25.92 -7.15 -22.27
N LEU A 784 25.60 -7.47 -21.01
CA LEU A 784 24.83 -6.59 -20.14
C LEU A 784 25.56 -5.25 -19.92
N CYS A 785 26.87 -5.30 -19.64
CA CYS A 785 27.71 -4.10 -19.51
C CYS A 785 27.73 -3.26 -20.80
N GLY A 786 27.73 -3.91 -21.97
CA GLY A 786 27.77 -3.23 -23.26
C GLY A 786 26.48 -2.52 -23.67
N VAL A 787 25.33 -2.93 -23.12
CA VAL A 787 24.01 -2.32 -23.41
C VAL A 787 23.48 -1.45 -22.26
N TYR A 788 24.23 -1.34 -21.16
CA TYR A 788 23.83 -0.54 -20.00
C TYR A 788 23.91 0.95 -20.35
N PRO A 789 22.79 1.72 -20.24
CA PRO A 789 22.70 3.06 -20.85
C PRO A 789 23.34 4.18 -20.00
N TYR A 790 24.02 3.86 -18.89
CA TYR A 790 24.51 4.84 -17.92
C TYR A 790 26.05 4.87 -17.82
N SER A 791 26.60 5.73 -16.96
CA SER A 791 28.04 6.08 -16.95
C SER A 791 28.99 4.91 -16.70
N ASP A 792 30.24 5.01 -17.19
CA ASP A 792 31.30 4.00 -17.03
C ASP A 792 31.55 3.58 -15.56
N GLN A 793 31.32 4.49 -14.61
CA GLN A 793 31.45 4.21 -13.18
C GLN A 793 30.35 3.27 -12.66
N GLN A 794 29.12 3.39 -13.19
CA GLN A 794 28.00 2.50 -12.86
C GLN A 794 28.14 1.12 -13.53
N VAL A 795 28.79 1.07 -14.69
CA VAL A 795 29.13 -0.19 -15.38
C VAL A 795 30.10 -1.05 -14.55
N LEU A 796 31.03 -0.43 -13.82
CA LEU A 796 31.97 -1.14 -12.94
C LEU A 796 31.30 -1.86 -11.76
N GLU A 797 30.10 -1.45 -11.37
CA GLU A 797 29.37 -1.98 -10.21
C GLU A 797 28.38 -3.11 -10.59
N ILE A 798 28.16 -3.36 -11.88
CA ILE A 798 27.20 -4.36 -12.39
C ILE A 798 27.47 -5.75 -11.81
N HIS A 799 28.74 -6.16 -11.70
CA HIS A 799 29.11 -7.46 -11.13
C HIS A 799 28.57 -7.63 -9.69
N THR A 800 28.72 -6.58 -8.87
CA THR A 800 28.24 -6.57 -7.49
C THR A 800 26.73 -6.67 -7.44
N HIS A 801 26.04 -5.96 -8.34
CA HIS A 801 24.58 -6.01 -8.44
C HIS A 801 24.07 -7.39 -8.88
N LEU A 802 24.73 -8.06 -9.84
CA LEU A 802 24.36 -9.40 -10.30
C LEU A 802 24.52 -10.46 -9.19
N ASN A 803 25.58 -10.36 -8.39
CA ASN A 803 25.76 -11.25 -7.23
C ASN A 803 24.62 -11.08 -6.21
N TYR A 804 24.28 -9.84 -5.86
CA TYR A 804 23.16 -9.55 -4.97
C TYR A 804 21.83 -10.08 -5.52
N LEU A 805 21.53 -9.85 -6.80
CA LEU A 805 20.31 -10.36 -7.44
C LEU A 805 20.24 -11.90 -7.45
N THR A 806 21.39 -12.58 -7.56
CA THR A 806 21.48 -14.04 -7.47
C THR A 806 21.20 -14.54 -6.05
N GLU A 807 21.74 -13.86 -5.02
CA GLU A 807 21.43 -14.17 -3.61
C GLU A 807 19.95 -13.97 -3.27
N GLN A 808 19.30 -12.97 -3.88
CA GLN A 808 17.86 -12.75 -3.77
C GLN A 808 17.01 -13.71 -4.62
N ARG A 809 17.63 -14.68 -5.31
CA ARG A 809 16.98 -15.64 -6.22
C ARG A 809 16.13 -14.95 -7.31
N LEU A 810 16.57 -13.79 -7.77
CA LEU A 810 15.97 -13.08 -8.92
C LEU A 810 16.70 -13.42 -10.23
N LEU A 811 17.91 -13.96 -10.12
CA LEU A 811 18.71 -14.49 -11.22
C LEU A 811 19.31 -15.84 -10.79
N ASP A 812 19.50 -16.74 -11.74
CA ASP A 812 20.25 -17.98 -11.53
C ASP A 812 21.59 -17.92 -12.26
N LEU A 813 22.67 -18.22 -11.53
CA LEU A 813 24.00 -18.28 -12.12
C LEU A 813 24.22 -19.67 -12.75
N GLU A 814 24.03 -19.77 -14.07
CA GLU A 814 24.47 -20.93 -14.83
C GLU A 814 26.01 -20.93 -14.93
N ARG A 815 26.67 -21.75 -14.11
CA ARG A 815 28.09 -22.07 -14.31
C ARG A 815 28.17 -23.24 -15.29
N PRO A 816 28.83 -23.12 -16.46
CA PRO A 816 29.10 -24.29 -17.27
C PRO A 816 29.91 -25.29 -16.43
N ASP A 817 29.58 -26.58 -16.52
CA ASP A 817 30.36 -27.66 -15.92
C ASP A 817 31.85 -27.43 -16.22
N PRO A 818 32.75 -27.61 -15.23
CA PRO A 818 34.17 -27.47 -15.50
C PRO A 818 34.53 -28.44 -16.62
N PHE A 819 34.85 -27.91 -17.80
CA PHE A 819 35.36 -28.70 -18.91
C PHE A 819 36.46 -29.60 -18.35
N PRO A 820 36.35 -30.94 -18.46
CA PRO A 820 37.48 -31.79 -18.17
C PRO A 820 38.55 -31.41 -19.18
N LEU A 821 39.58 -30.71 -18.70
CA LEU A 821 40.85 -30.55 -19.37
C LEU A 821 41.41 -31.96 -19.57
N TYR A 822 41.01 -32.60 -20.67
CA TYR A 822 41.75 -33.74 -21.19
C TYR A 822 43.12 -33.22 -21.57
N LEU A 823 44.10 -33.65 -20.79
CA LEU A 823 45.52 -33.64 -21.10
C LEU A 823 45.73 -34.02 -22.57
N THR A 824 46.40 -33.16 -23.32
CA THR A 824 47.18 -33.56 -24.48
C THR A 824 48.62 -33.19 -24.20
N ASP A 825 49.45 -34.23 -24.22
CA ASP A 825 50.92 -34.26 -24.14
C ASP A 825 51.63 -33.23 -25.04
#